data_AF-A0A7H8QX45-F1
#
_entry.id   AF-A0A7H8QX45-F1
#
_cell.length_a   1.000
_cell.length_b   1.000
_cell.length_c   1.000
_cell.angle_alpha   90.00
_cell.angle_beta   90.00
_cell.angle_gamma   90.00
#
_symmetry.space_group_name_H-M   'P 1'
#
loop_
_entity.id
_entity.type
_entity.pdbx_description
1 polymer ?
#
loop_
_entity_poly.entity_id
_entity_poly.type
_entity_poly.pdbx_seq_one_letter_code
_entity_poly.pdbx_strand_id
1 'polypeptide(L)'
;MCDTNPSNASGANTPAILIGIYGLPGSGKTTMINDLKQQLDDTKYVFYEGSEVIDRVFPGGLIAFQQSSEKEKERHREIAINTIHRECTQSGKTGILAGHFMFWDNQNEEPKTVMTEGDLKAFSHILYLDVPTGEISRRRSCDSARRREDLPIAHLEKWKKQEKEGLQLRCRRHNILFMRLPPHIQLPTVAALIEDFHSHNEPYNFSKARKVLDEAINANSDHLETILVLDADRTLSAKDTAALFWDKALSSQSIAMDENPLKKLFDALRYSYTAFRQATLLYEEAVNEETFHALCQDVASETSIYAEFAALLRLVAQQNRVGAIVITSGLRSIWEKVIEKVGLPEQVKVIGGGRVKDGYVVTPAVKHDLVTRLQDKHGLCVWAFGDSPIDLPMLRKADRAIVVVGYKHERSKSMEEPLNSAINIEGLRAQQALLPSSVEPRLDLLQLPSVDLTQEVFLNSLFTRYSRPDLEFCHATEKNAAKMLMAQMRDARNKGPQLRTVHQRVGAYLATEYLTEVIGLEKYTIQHVQGYPTDGHRLLDESRTLIVALMRGGEPMALGINDVFPLAMFLHARISEDIKEHHLEGIVNVILVDSVVNTGKSVLEFVERIRQLHATVRIVVVAGVVQAQSVTKGTAFYKKLTRHTGYPKFHMVALRLSENKYSGRGGTDTGNRLFNTTQLE
;
A
#
# COMPACT_ATOMS: atom_id res chain seq x y z
N MET A 1 0.26 -8.07 -22.54
CA MET A 1 0.74 -7.06 -23.50
C MET A 1 0.56 -5.72 -22.79
N CYS A 2 1.55 -5.10 -22.17
CA CYS A 2 2.99 -5.13 -22.37
C CYS A 2 3.72 -5.59 -21.09
N ASP A 3 4.62 -6.56 -21.25
CA ASP A 3 5.67 -6.86 -20.29
C ASP A 3 6.84 -5.92 -20.60
N THR A 4 7.21 -5.06 -19.65
CA THR A 4 8.49 -4.35 -19.70
C THR A 4 9.39 -4.91 -18.61
N ASN A 5 10.39 -5.68 -19.04
CA ASN A 5 11.54 -6.09 -18.24
C ASN A 5 12.18 -4.88 -17.55
N PRO A 6 12.48 -4.93 -16.24
CA PRO A 6 13.26 -3.91 -15.55
C PRO A 6 14.74 -4.28 -15.65
N SER A 7 15.30 -4.15 -16.84
CA SER A 7 16.76 -4.14 -17.01
C SER A 7 17.11 -3.18 -18.14
N ASN A 8 17.84 -2.11 -17.78
CA ASN A 8 18.32 -1.00 -18.61
C ASN A 8 17.43 0.25 -18.73
N ALA A 9 16.96 0.78 -17.60
CA ALA A 9 16.64 2.22 -17.49
C ALA A 9 17.81 2.97 -16.82
N SER A 10 18.93 3.08 -17.53
CA SER A 10 19.99 4.03 -17.18
C SER A 10 19.55 5.44 -17.63
N GLY A 11 19.34 6.34 -16.67
CA GLY A 11 19.28 7.79 -16.92
C GLY A 11 17.92 8.47 -16.90
N ALA A 12 17.08 8.25 -15.89
CA ALA A 12 16.18 9.32 -15.44
C ALA A 12 17.00 10.20 -14.48
N ASN A 13 17.32 11.45 -14.86
CA ASN A 13 18.08 12.39 -14.03
C ASN A 13 17.32 12.66 -12.72
N THR A 14 17.62 11.89 -11.68
CA THR A 14 17.21 12.22 -10.31
C THR A 14 17.80 13.60 -9.98
N PRO A 15 16.99 14.57 -9.51
CA PRO A 15 17.52 15.88 -9.14
C PRO A 15 18.61 15.74 -8.08
N ALA A 16 19.67 16.54 -8.21
CA ALA A 16 20.81 16.48 -7.30
C ALA A 16 20.40 16.80 -5.86
N ILE A 17 21.06 16.17 -4.91
CA ILE A 17 20.87 16.46 -3.48
C ILE A 17 21.81 17.60 -3.12
N LEU A 18 21.24 18.71 -2.66
CA LEU A 18 21.98 19.89 -2.24
C LEU A 18 21.60 20.25 -0.81
N ILE A 19 22.60 20.27 0.07
CA ILE A 19 22.46 20.48 1.51
C ILE A 19 23.06 21.82 1.87
N GLY A 20 22.22 22.72 2.38
CA GLY A 20 22.64 24.03 2.88
C GLY A 20 22.97 24.00 4.37
N ILE A 21 24.18 24.43 4.75
CA ILE A 21 24.54 24.71 6.13
C ILE A 21 24.28 26.19 6.41
N TYR A 22 23.28 26.48 7.23
CA TYR A 22 22.80 27.83 7.55
C TYR A 22 23.05 28.20 9.01
N GLY A 23 22.91 29.49 9.31
CA GLY A 23 23.08 30.07 10.65
C GLY A 23 23.72 31.45 10.56
N LEU A 24 23.61 32.23 11.63
CA LEU A 24 24.14 33.60 11.66
C LEU A 24 25.66 33.66 11.40
N PRO A 25 26.20 34.79 10.90
CA PRO A 25 27.63 35.00 10.83
C PRO A 25 28.27 34.89 12.23
N GLY A 26 29.23 33.97 12.39
CA GLY A 26 29.82 33.59 13.68
C GLY A 26 29.31 32.25 14.24
N SER A 27 28.30 31.61 13.62
CA SER A 27 27.78 30.31 14.07
C SER A 27 28.72 29.12 13.86
N GLY A 28 29.76 29.26 13.03
CA GLY A 28 30.71 28.18 12.73
C GLY A 28 30.43 27.39 11.44
N LYS A 29 29.64 27.91 10.50
CA LYS A 29 29.35 27.26 9.19
C LYS A 29 30.61 26.75 8.48
N THR A 30 31.63 27.60 8.33
CA THR A 30 32.89 27.25 7.64
C THR A 30 33.64 26.15 8.38
N THR A 31 33.68 26.21 9.71
CA THR A 31 34.27 25.17 10.56
C THR A 31 33.56 23.84 10.34
N MET A 32 32.21 23.82 10.44
CA MET A 32 31.41 22.62 10.19
C MET A 32 31.67 22.01 8.81
N ILE A 33 31.74 22.84 7.76
CA ILE A 33 32.02 22.36 6.40
C ILE A 33 33.43 21.76 6.30
N ASN A 34 34.43 22.41 6.88
CA ASN A 34 35.81 21.92 6.86
C ASN A 34 35.96 20.61 7.64
N ASP A 35 35.26 20.49 8.76
CA ASP A 35 35.25 19.27 9.56
C ASP A 35 34.54 18.13 8.81
N LEU A 36 33.41 18.42 8.14
CA LEU A 36 32.70 17.45 7.29
C LEU A 36 33.52 17.00 6.08
N LYS A 37 34.32 17.89 5.47
CA LYS A 37 35.26 17.54 4.40
C LYS A 37 36.27 16.48 4.82
N GLN A 38 36.63 16.42 6.11
CA GLN A 38 37.58 15.43 6.63
C GLN A 38 36.92 14.09 6.96
N GLN A 39 35.60 14.07 7.20
CA GLN A 39 34.87 12.86 7.58
C GLN A 39 34.16 12.18 6.42
N LEU A 40 33.67 12.96 5.45
CA LEU A 40 32.83 12.45 4.36
C LEU A 40 33.67 12.05 3.14
N ASP A 41 33.24 10.98 2.48
CA ASP A 41 33.87 10.37 1.30
C ASP A 41 33.80 11.30 0.07
N ASP A 42 34.96 11.72 -0.45
CA ASP A 42 35.08 12.63 -1.59
C ASP A 42 34.56 12.05 -2.91
N THR A 43 34.31 10.73 -2.98
CA THR A 43 33.69 10.09 -4.13
C THR A 43 32.17 10.35 -4.19
N LYS A 44 31.53 10.59 -3.04
CA LYS A 44 30.08 10.79 -2.91
C LYS A 44 29.68 12.24 -2.68
N TYR A 45 30.55 13.02 -2.04
CA TYR A 45 30.26 14.37 -1.60
C TYR A 45 31.17 15.39 -2.28
N VAL A 46 30.62 16.58 -2.53
CA VAL A 46 31.36 17.73 -3.02
C VAL A 46 30.95 18.96 -2.24
N PHE A 47 31.93 19.81 -1.93
CA PHE A 47 31.73 20.97 -1.07
C PHE A 47 31.98 22.24 -1.85
N TYR A 48 31.11 23.24 -1.69
CA TYR A 48 31.23 24.53 -2.35
C TYR A 48 31.29 25.67 -1.34
N GLU A 49 32.15 26.65 -1.62
CA GLU A 49 32.08 27.97 -1.01
C GLU A 49 31.37 28.92 -1.97
N GLY A 50 30.21 29.46 -1.56
CA GLY A 50 29.36 30.26 -2.46
C GLY A 50 30.07 31.48 -3.06
N SER A 51 30.97 32.12 -2.30
CA SER A 51 31.77 33.24 -2.79
C SER A 51 32.77 32.84 -3.87
N GLU A 52 33.34 31.64 -3.82
CA GLU A 52 34.26 31.14 -4.86
C GLU A 52 33.51 30.87 -6.17
N VAL A 53 32.30 30.31 -6.07
CA VAL A 53 31.46 30.09 -7.26
C VAL A 53 31.01 31.43 -7.85
N ILE A 54 30.64 32.40 -7.03
CA ILE A 54 30.31 33.76 -7.48
C ILE A 54 31.51 34.42 -8.17
N ASP A 55 32.70 34.33 -7.58
CA ASP A 55 33.95 34.86 -8.16
C ASP A 55 34.20 34.29 -9.56
N ARG A 56 33.95 32.99 -9.73
CA ARG A 56 34.09 32.29 -11.01
C ARG A 56 33.05 32.69 -12.06
N VAL A 57 31.80 32.96 -11.66
CA VAL A 57 30.69 33.23 -12.61
C VAL A 57 30.41 34.71 -12.86
N PHE A 58 30.96 35.61 -12.05
CA PHE A 58 30.75 37.05 -12.18
C PHE A 58 31.92 37.74 -12.91
N PRO A 59 31.67 38.49 -14.00
CA PRO A 59 32.72 39.26 -14.67
C PRO A 59 33.38 40.27 -13.72
N GLY A 60 34.70 40.15 -13.49
CA GLY A 60 35.44 41.00 -12.55
C GLY A 60 35.53 40.43 -11.12
N GLY A 61 35.06 39.20 -10.90
CA GLY A 61 35.20 38.48 -9.64
C GLY A 61 34.33 38.99 -8.50
N LEU A 62 34.60 38.50 -7.29
CA LEU A 62 33.81 38.74 -6.09
C LEU A 62 33.79 40.22 -5.68
N ILE A 63 34.89 40.95 -5.89
CA ILE A 63 35.00 42.37 -5.56
C ILE A 63 34.04 43.19 -6.43
N ALA A 64 34.02 42.94 -7.74
CA ALA A 64 33.10 43.60 -8.66
C ALA A 64 31.64 43.23 -8.34
N PHE A 65 31.38 41.97 -7.98
CA PHE A 65 30.06 41.52 -7.52
C PHE A 65 29.58 42.31 -6.28
N GLN A 66 30.44 42.52 -5.28
CA GLN A 66 30.08 43.25 -4.06
C GLN A 66 29.71 44.72 -4.33
N GLN A 67 30.30 45.34 -5.35
CA GLN A 67 30.05 46.73 -5.75
C GLN A 67 28.87 46.88 -6.73
N SER A 68 28.34 45.77 -7.26
CA SER A 68 27.25 45.78 -8.23
C SER A 68 25.88 46.12 -7.63
N SER A 69 24.88 46.39 -8.48
CA SER A 69 23.51 46.65 -8.04
C SER A 69 22.88 45.40 -7.39
N GLU A 70 21.90 45.60 -6.53
CA GLU A 70 21.26 44.48 -5.81
C GLU A 70 20.52 43.51 -6.74
N LYS A 71 19.96 44.04 -7.84
CA LYS A 71 19.35 43.23 -8.91
C LYS A 71 20.40 42.37 -9.63
N GLU A 72 21.61 42.89 -9.85
CA GLU A 72 22.71 42.11 -10.43
C GLU A 72 23.23 41.06 -9.45
N LYS A 73 23.32 41.40 -8.15
CA LYS A 73 23.71 40.43 -7.12
C LYS A 73 22.74 39.27 -7.03
N GLU A 74 21.45 39.54 -7.01
CA GLU A 74 20.39 38.53 -7.02
C GLU A 74 20.51 37.62 -8.24
N ARG A 75 20.60 38.19 -9.44
CA ARG A 75 20.74 37.43 -10.70
C ARG A 75 21.96 36.49 -10.68
N HIS A 76 23.10 36.95 -10.17
CA HIS A 76 24.32 36.14 -10.18
C HIS A 76 24.39 35.15 -9.01
N ARG A 77 23.70 35.39 -7.88
CA ARG A 77 23.44 34.34 -6.87
C ARG A 77 22.65 33.19 -7.49
N GLU A 78 21.61 33.49 -8.28
CA GLU A 78 20.87 32.46 -9.00
C GLU A 78 21.74 31.71 -10.02
N ILE A 79 22.60 32.41 -10.77
CA ILE A 79 23.54 31.75 -11.70
C ILE A 79 24.51 30.83 -10.94
N ALA A 80 25.03 31.28 -9.79
CA ALA A 80 25.96 30.50 -8.98
C ALA A 80 25.29 29.21 -8.45
N ILE A 81 24.12 29.31 -7.81
CA ILE A 81 23.43 28.13 -7.27
C ILE A 81 22.97 27.16 -8.36
N ASN A 82 22.51 27.68 -9.51
CA ASN A 82 22.17 26.84 -10.66
C ASN A 82 23.40 26.13 -11.24
N THR A 83 24.57 26.78 -11.20
CA THR A 83 25.83 26.16 -11.62
C THR A 83 26.20 25.01 -10.69
N ILE A 84 26.13 25.21 -9.38
CA ILE A 84 26.38 24.17 -8.37
C ILE A 84 25.41 23.00 -8.57
N HIS A 85 24.11 23.28 -8.68
CA HIS A 85 23.09 22.25 -8.85
C HIS A 85 23.34 21.40 -10.12
N ARG A 86 23.74 22.04 -11.23
CA ARG A 86 24.10 21.36 -12.48
C ARG A 86 25.35 20.50 -12.32
N GLU A 87 26.40 21.00 -11.68
CA GLU A 87 27.64 20.24 -11.42
C GLU A 87 27.37 19.01 -10.55
N CYS A 88 26.54 19.13 -9.50
CA CYS A 88 26.10 18.00 -8.69
C CYS A 88 25.26 17.00 -9.49
N THR A 89 24.35 17.48 -10.34
CA THR A 89 23.51 16.61 -11.19
C THR A 89 24.37 15.81 -12.17
N GLN A 90 25.38 16.43 -12.77
CA GLN A 90 26.28 15.78 -13.73
C GLN A 90 27.23 14.78 -13.07
N SER A 91 27.72 15.10 -11.86
CA SER A 91 28.65 14.23 -11.14
C SER A 91 27.97 13.12 -10.34
N GLY A 92 26.65 13.24 -10.09
CA GLY A 92 25.92 12.35 -9.19
C GLY A 92 26.27 12.50 -7.71
N LYS A 93 27.08 13.51 -7.36
CA LYS A 93 27.51 13.77 -5.98
C LYS A 93 26.52 14.65 -5.23
N THR A 94 26.43 14.45 -3.91
CA THR A 94 25.70 15.37 -3.03
C THR A 94 26.52 16.63 -2.80
N GLY A 95 25.93 17.79 -3.07
CA GLY A 95 26.56 19.08 -2.82
C GLY A 95 26.29 19.58 -1.41
N ILE A 96 27.33 20.10 -0.74
CA ILE A 96 27.24 20.70 0.59
C ILE A 96 27.84 22.11 0.53
N LEU A 97 27.09 23.12 0.99
CA LEU A 97 27.57 24.50 0.97
C LEU A 97 27.04 25.34 2.12
N ALA A 98 27.80 26.39 2.46
CA ALA A 98 27.37 27.40 3.42
C ALA A 98 26.41 28.37 2.72
N GLY A 99 25.21 28.52 3.29
CA GLY A 99 24.21 29.46 2.82
C GLY A 99 24.09 30.69 3.72
N HIS A 100 23.52 31.76 3.14
CA HIS A 100 23.08 32.94 3.86
C HIS A 100 21.60 33.17 3.53
N PHE A 101 20.75 33.26 4.55
CA PHE A 101 19.33 33.55 4.33
C PHE A 101 19.10 35.04 4.20
N MET A 102 19.72 35.82 5.09
CA MET A 102 19.63 37.27 5.10
C MET A 102 20.94 37.92 5.55
N PHE A 103 21.12 39.18 5.17
CA PHE A 103 22.06 40.10 5.80
C PHE A 103 21.27 41.17 6.53
N TRP A 104 21.81 41.67 7.63
CA TRP A 104 21.20 42.73 8.40
C TRP A 104 21.99 44.02 8.19
N ASP A 105 21.32 45.08 7.74
CA ASP A 105 21.93 46.40 7.72
C ASP A 105 21.89 46.98 9.13
N ASN A 106 23.06 47.05 9.76
CA ASN A 106 23.19 47.49 11.15
C ASN A 106 22.88 48.99 11.33
N GLN A 107 22.99 49.81 10.27
CA GLN A 107 22.74 51.25 10.33
C GLN A 107 21.24 51.57 10.24
N ASN A 108 20.52 50.85 9.39
CA ASN A 108 19.10 51.08 9.15
C ASN A 108 18.17 50.11 9.92
N GLU A 109 18.75 49.16 10.67
CA GLU A 109 18.03 48.05 11.31
C GLU A 109 17.15 47.23 10.35
N GLU A 110 17.42 47.25 9.05
CA GLU A 110 16.61 46.57 8.06
C GLU A 110 17.18 45.18 7.69
N PRO A 111 16.41 44.10 7.92
CA PRO A 111 16.78 42.76 7.47
C PRO A 111 16.59 42.65 5.96
N LYS A 112 17.65 42.25 5.25
CA LYS A 112 17.61 42.01 3.81
C LYS A 112 17.75 40.54 3.49
N THR A 113 16.67 39.94 3.00
CA THR A 113 16.69 38.55 2.51
C THR A 113 17.57 38.46 1.26
N VAL A 114 18.46 37.48 1.23
CA VAL A 114 19.37 37.22 0.10
C VAL A 114 19.21 35.85 -0.53
N MET A 115 18.41 34.97 0.10
CA MET A 115 17.99 33.71 -0.49
C MET A 115 17.09 33.97 -1.70
N THR A 116 17.47 33.41 -2.84
CA THR A 116 16.82 33.59 -4.14
C THR A 116 15.81 32.48 -4.45
N GLU A 117 14.99 32.66 -5.48
CA GLU A 117 14.12 31.59 -5.98
C GLU A 117 14.95 30.42 -6.57
N GLY A 118 16.15 30.71 -7.10
CA GLY A 118 17.12 29.68 -7.48
C GLY A 118 17.53 28.78 -6.31
N ASP A 119 17.81 29.37 -5.14
CA ASP A 119 18.14 28.61 -3.92
C ASP A 119 16.99 27.70 -3.51
N LEU A 120 15.77 28.23 -3.49
CA LEU A 120 14.57 27.50 -3.08
C LEU A 120 14.22 26.32 -3.99
N LYS A 121 14.67 26.34 -5.25
CA LYS A 121 14.51 25.24 -6.21
C LYS A 121 15.66 24.24 -6.14
N ALA A 122 16.85 24.68 -5.76
CA ALA A 122 18.06 23.86 -5.79
C ALA A 122 18.28 23.06 -4.49
N PHE A 123 17.99 23.65 -3.32
CA PHE A 123 18.18 22.97 -2.04
C PHE A 123 17.15 21.88 -1.82
N SER A 124 17.62 20.70 -1.41
CA SER A 124 16.75 19.63 -0.92
C SER A 124 16.70 19.59 0.60
N HIS A 125 17.79 19.99 1.27
CA HIS A 125 17.90 20.02 2.72
C HIS A 125 18.58 21.28 3.22
N ILE A 126 18.19 21.75 4.40
CA ILE A 126 18.83 22.83 5.12
C ILE A 126 19.04 22.42 6.58
N LEU A 127 20.30 22.48 7.01
CA LEU A 127 20.72 22.29 8.39
C LEU A 127 21.08 23.64 9.00
N TYR A 128 20.37 24.05 10.05
CA TYR A 128 20.54 25.36 10.69
C TYR A 128 21.32 25.23 12.00
N LEU A 129 22.50 25.85 12.08
CA LEU A 129 23.33 25.90 13.29
C LEU A 129 22.71 26.85 14.33
N ASP A 130 21.94 26.31 15.28
CA ASP A 130 21.15 27.08 16.26
C ASP A 130 21.98 27.53 17.49
N VAL A 131 23.17 28.10 17.24
CA VAL A 131 24.14 28.51 18.29
C VAL A 131 23.58 29.66 19.16
N PRO A 132 23.79 29.68 20.49
CA PRO A 132 23.37 30.79 21.35
C PRO A 132 24.05 32.10 20.94
N THR A 133 23.34 33.22 21.00
CA THR A 133 23.84 34.52 20.50
C THR A 133 25.02 35.05 21.30
N GLY A 134 25.09 34.76 22.61
CA GLY A 134 26.27 35.09 23.42
C GLY A 134 27.55 34.39 22.90
N GLU A 135 27.44 33.14 22.49
CA GLU A 135 28.55 32.39 21.89
C GLU A 135 28.87 32.91 20.48
N ILE A 136 27.87 33.29 19.68
CA ILE A 136 28.09 33.95 18.39
C ILE A 136 28.83 35.28 18.59
N SER A 137 28.41 36.10 19.55
CA SER A 137 29.06 37.38 19.88
C SER A 137 30.52 37.17 20.25
N ARG A 138 30.80 36.24 21.16
CA ARG A 138 32.16 35.86 21.58
C ARG A 138 33.02 35.39 20.40
N ARG A 139 32.48 34.51 19.53
CA ARG A 139 33.21 34.02 18.36
C ARG A 139 33.53 35.14 17.38
N ARG A 140 32.62 36.08 17.18
CA ARG A 140 32.82 37.23 16.27
C ARG A 140 33.92 38.17 16.77
N SER A 141 33.96 38.47 18.07
CA SER A 141 34.97 39.37 18.64
C SER A 141 36.36 38.73 18.69
N CYS A 142 36.44 37.40 18.83
CA CYS A 142 37.70 36.66 18.80
C CYS A 142 38.19 36.26 17.39
N ASP A 143 37.40 36.47 16.33
CA ASP A 143 37.76 36.10 14.95
C ASP A 143 38.75 37.11 14.35
N SER A 144 40.04 36.79 14.44
CA SER A 144 41.12 37.60 13.85
C SER A 144 41.19 37.51 12.33
N ALA A 145 40.63 36.47 11.73
CA ALA A 145 40.66 36.23 10.28
C ALA A 145 39.57 37.00 9.53
N ARG A 146 38.41 37.21 10.16
CA ARG A 146 37.29 37.98 9.59
C ARG A 146 36.76 38.98 10.61
N ARG A 147 37.27 40.22 10.57
CA ARG A 147 36.75 41.32 11.39
C ARG A 147 35.30 41.61 11.02
N ARG A 148 34.43 41.65 12.02
CA ARG A 148 33.00 41.98 11.89
C ARG A 148 32.65 43.06 12.89
N GLU A 149 31.63 43.85 12.59
CA GLU A 149 31.08 44.81 13.55
C GLU A 149 30.58 44.09 14.80
N ASP A 150 30.89 44.69 15.95
CA ASP A 150 30.40 44.26 17.26
C ASP A 150 28.92 44.61 17.38
N LEU A 151 28.09 43.59 17.52
CA LEU A 151 26.65 43.73 17.63
C LEU A 151 26.19 43.38 19.04
N PRO A 152 25.27 44.16 19.64
CA PRO A 152 24.64 43.79 20.89
C PRO A 152 23.98 42.41 20.81
N ILE A 153 24.04 41.64 21.90
CA ILE A 153 23.42 40.30 21.98
C ILE A 153 21.91 40.37 21.65
N ALA A 154 21.22 41.40 22.11
CA ALA A 154 19.80 41.61 21.80
C ALA A 154 19.52 41.75 20.29
N HIS A 155 20.43 42.39 19.55
CA HIS A 155 20.33 42.51 18.10
C HIS A 155 20.55 41.15 17.43
N LEU A 156 21.54 40.38 17.88
CA LEU A 156 21.76 39.01 17.39
C LEU A 156 20.57 38.09 17.67
N GLU A 157 19.86 38.26 18.79
CA GLU A 157 18.63 37.50 19.08
C GLU A 157 17.49 37.87 18.12
N LYS A 158 17.28 39.17 17.86
CA LYS A 158 16.30 39.64 16.87
C LYS A 158 16.60 39.07 15.48
N TRP A 159 17.87 39.14 15.05
CA TRP A 159 18.30 38.57 13.77
C TRP A 159 18.11 37.06 13.72
N LYS A 160 18.60 36.33 14.72
CA LYS A 160 18.47 34.87 14.80
C LYS A 160 17.03 34.42 14.72
N LYS A 161 16.12 35.09 15.43
CA LYS A 161 14.69 34.78 15.41
C LYS A 161 14.09 34.96 14.01
N GLN A 162 14.29 36.12 13.39
CA GLN A 162 13.75 36.41 12.07
C GLN A 162 14.33 35.50 10.97
N GLU A 163 15.64 35.22 11.01
CA GLU A 163 16.29 34.32 10.05
C GLU A 163 15.71 32.91 10.16
N LYS A 164 15.59 32.39 11.40
CA LYS A 164 15.06 31.05 11.65
C LYS A 164 13.60 30.91 11.20
N GLU A 165 12.73 31.84 11.60
CA GLU A 165 11.30 31.81 11.25
C GLU A 165 11.10 31.94 9.73
N GLY A 166 11.81 32.87 9.09
CA GLY A 166 11.75 33.06 7.65
C GLY A 166 12.23 31.84 6.86
N LEU A 167 13.35 31.25 7.27
CA LEU A 167 13.94 30.07 6.63
C LEU A 167 13.04 28.84 6.79
N GLN A 168 12.51 28.59 8.00
CA GLN A 168 11.56 27.50 8.25
C GLN A 168 10.30 27.63 7.39
N LEU A 169 9.73 28.84 7.27
CA LEU A 169 8.55 29.08 6.45
C LEU A 169 8.83 28.79 4.96
N ARG A 170 9.96 29.27 4.45
CA ARG A 170 10.37 29.04 3.06
C ARG A 170 10.64 27.57 2.78
N CYS A 171 11.35 26.87 3.67
CA CYS A 171 11.61 25.44 3.51
C CYS A 171 10.31 24.64 3.39
N ARG A 172 9.33 24.89 4.27
CA ARG A 172 8.02 24.23 4.23
C ARG A 172 7.26 24.49 2.93
N ARG A 173 7.31 25.72 2.39
CA ARG A 173 6.61 26.08 1.14
C ARG A 173 7.25 25.46 -0.11
N HIS A 174 8.54 25.14 -0.05
CA HIS A 174 9.31 24.65 -1.19
C HIS A 174 9.75 23.18 -1.06
N ASN A 175 9.14 22.42 -0.13
CA ASN A 175 9.45 21.00 0.12
C ASN A 175 10.94 20.72 0.45
N ILE A 176 11.59 21.67 1.12
CA ILE A 176 12.98 21.53 1.60
C ILE A 176 12.94 20.97 3.01
N LEU A 177 13.65 19.87 3.25
CA LEU A 177 13.78 19.31 4.59
C LEU A 177 14.65 20.22 5.46
N PHE A 178 14.11 20.63 6.60
CA PHE A 178 14.76 21.56 7.51
C PHE A 178 15.00 20.91 8.87
N MET A 179 16.20 21.08 9.42
CA MET A 179 16.53 20.63 10.78
C MET A 179 17.42 21.65 11.48
N ARG A 180 17.11 21.93 12.74
CA ARG A 180 18.01 22.69 13.62
C ARG A 180 19.02 21.76 14.25
N LEU A 181 20.28 22.15 14.15
CA LEU A 181 21.39 21.48 14.80
C LEU A 181 21.65 22.14 16.15
N PRO A 182 21.62 21.38 17.26
CA PRO A 182 21.90 21.94 18.57
C PRO A 182 23.36 22.40 18.67
N PRO A 183 23.68 23.36 19.57
CA PRO A 183 24.99 24.02 19.64
C PRO A 183 26.19 23.09 19.88
N HIS A 184 25.94 21.90 20.43
CA HIS A 184 26.94 20.90 20.79
C HIS A 184 26.69 19.57 20.08
N ILE A 185 26.03 19.58 18.91
CA ILE A 185 25.88 18.36 18.13
C ILE A 185 27.24 17.78 17.77
N GLN A 186 27.38 16.47 17.92
CA GLN A 186 28.60 15.78 17.57
C GLN A 186 28.71 15.67 16.05
N LEU A 187 29.91 15.90 15.53
CA LEU A 187 30.19 15.84 14.09
C LEU A 187 29.79 14.49 13.45
N PRO A 188 30.04 13.31 14.06
CA PRO A 188 29.54 12.03 13.53
C PRO A 188 28.02 11.97 13.38
N THR A 189 27.26 12.65 14.25
CA THR A 189 25.80 12.74 14.12
C THR A 189 25.40 13.54 12.88
N VAL A 190 26.08 14.65 12.61
CA VAL A 190 25.84 15.47 11.41
C VAL A 190 26.24 14.70 10.14
N ALA A 191 27.36 13.97 10.17
CA ALA A 191 27.79 13.11 9.07
C ALA A 191 26.76 12.01 8.78
N ALA A 192 26.24 11.32 9.81
CA ALA A 192 25.20 10.30 9.66
C ALA A 192 23.89 10.87 9.07
N LEU A 193 23.51 12.10 9.46
CA LEU A 193 22.36 12.78 8.84
C LEU A 193 22.59 13.07 7.36
N ILE A 194 23.80 13.50 6.99
CA ILE A 194 24.15 13.75 5.58
C ILE A 194 24.15 12.46 4.76
N GLU A 195 24.63 11.34 5.34
CA GLU A 195 24.56 10.02 4.71
C GLU A 195 23.13 9.53 4.50
N ASP A 196 22.26 9.76 5.49
CA ASP A 196 20.83 9.53 5.39
C ASP A 196 20.22 10.34 4.24
N PHE A 197 20.51 11.64 4.17
CA PHE A 197 20.01 12.52 3.10
C PHE A 197 20.50 12.11 1.72
N HIS A 198 21.76 11.68 1.61
CA HIS A 198 22.33 11.22 0.34
C HIS A 198 21.61 9.98 -0.20
N SER A 199 21.34 9.00 0.67
CA SER A 199 20.86 7.68 0.24
C SER A 199 19.33 7.61 0.12
N HIS A 200 18.62 8.42 0.90
CA HIS A 200 17.24 8.12 1.24
C HIS A 200 16.23 8.88 0.38
N ASN A 201 15.68 8.18 -0.61
CA ASN A 201 14.58 8.59 -1.48
C ASN A 201 13.38 7.62 -1.35
N GLU A 202 12.29 7.87 -2.08
CA GLU A 202 11.10 7.00 -2.07
C GLU A 202 11.40 5.54 -2.47
N PRO A 203 12.09 5.24 -3.60
CA PRO A 203 12.46 3.86 -3.92
C PRO A 203 13.26 3.15 -2.82
N TYR A 204 14.24 3.83 -2.22
CA TYR A 204 15.00 3.30 -1.10
C TYR A 204 14.10 3.03 0.11
N ASN A 205 13.18 3.95 0.42
CA ASN A 205 12.20 3.83 1.49
C ASN A 205 11.34 2.57 1.33
N PHE A 206 10.77 2.34 0.14
CA PHE A 206 10.04 1.11 -0.17
C PHE A 206 10.92 -0.12 0.00
N SER A 207 12.14 -0.10 -0.53
CA SER A 207 13.05 -1.24 -0.42
C SER A 207 13.36 -1.61 1.04
N LYS A 208 13.56 -0.62 1.91
CA LYS A 208 13.82 -0.83 3.34
C LYS A 208 12.59 -1.37 4.07
N ALA A 209 11.43 -0.74 3.89
CA ALA A 209 10.18 -1.20 4.50
C ALA A 209 9.82 -2.64 4.10
N ARG A 210 9.98 -2.98 2.81
CA ARG A 210 9.76 -4.34 2.29
C ARG A 210 10.72 -5.36 2.90
N LYS A 211 11.99 -4.98 3.13
CA LYS A 211 12.99 -5.85 3.76
C LYS A 211 12.60 -6.17 5.21
N VAL A 212 12.21 -5.15 5.98
CA VAL A 212 11.74 -5.31 7.36
C VAL A 212 10.50 -6.19 7.42
N LEU A 213 9.55 -6.02 6.48
CA LEU A 213 8.39 -6.90 6.37
C LEU A 213 8.77 -8.35 6.12
N ASP A 214 9.67 -8.61 5.16
CA ASP A 214 10.10 -9.97 4.85
C ASP A 214 10.77 -10.64 6.05
N GLU A 215 11.60 -9.92 6.79
CA GLU A 215 12.24 -10.40 8.01
C GLU A 215 11.20 -10.74 9.09
N ALA A 216 10.17 -9.92 9.25
CA ALA A 216 9.07 -10.16 10.18
C ALA A 216 8.23 -11.40 9.83
N ILE A 217 8.01 -11.68 8.54
CA ILE A 217 7.25 -12.85 8.08
C ILE A 217 8.09 -14.13 8.12
N ASN A 218 9.35 -14.08 7.70
CA ASN A 218 10.23 -15.25 7.64
C ASN A 218 10.44 -15.93 9.00
N ALA A 219 10.31 -15.19 10.10
CA ALA A 219 10.39 -15.76 11.46
C ALA A 219 9.21 -16.70 11.80
N ASN A 220 8.09 -16.66 11.06
CA ASN A 220 6.81 -17.26 11.44
C ASN A 220 6.14 -18.10 10.32
N SER A 221 6.86 -18.50 9.26
CA SER A 221 6.25 -18.53 7.91
C SER A 221 5.69 -19.86 7.37
N ASP A 222 6.18 -21.04 7.78
CA ASP A 222 5.94 -22.26 6.98
C ASP A 222 4.46 -22.74 6.94
N HIS A 223 3.62 -22.18 7.82
CA HIS A 223 2.20 -22.52 7.93
C HIS A 223 1.26 -21.31 7.90
N LEU A 224 1.78 -20.10 7.68
CA LEU A 224 0.99 -18.87 7.71
C LEU A 224 0.11 -18.75 6.45
N GLU A 225 -1.21 -18.62 6.63
CA GLU A 225 -2.20 -18.52 5.54
C GLU A 225 -2.87 -17.14 5.48
N THR A 226 -3.14 -16.55 6.66
CA THR A 226 -3.82 -15.26 6.82
C THR A 226 -3.00 -14.34 7.72
N ILE A 227 -2.99 -13.04 7.42
CA ILE A 227 -2.35 -12.04 8.27
C ILE A 227 -3.28 -10.85 8.51
N LEU A 228 -3.39 -10.46 9.78
CA LEU A 228 -4.01 -9.22 10.18
C LEU A 228 -2.98 -8.09 10.04
N VAL A 229 -3.31 -7.07 9.24
CA VAL A 229 -2.52 -5.85 9.09
C VAL A 229 -3.25 -4.74 9.83
N LEU A 230 -2.66 -4.29 10.92
CA LEU A 230 -3.29 -3.40 11.88
C LEU A 230 -2.60 -2.04 11.79
N ASP A 231 -3.35 -0.99 11.45
CA ASP A 231 -2.92 0.35 11.85
C ASP A 231 -2.98 0.45 13.39
N ALA A 232 -2.29 1.44 13.94
CA ALA A 232 -2.04 1.53 15.36
C ALA A 232 -2.87 2.64 16.03
N ASP A 233 -2.47 3.90 15.87
CA ASP A 233 -3.16 5.05 16.47
C ASP A 233 -4.62 5.11 16.01
N ARG A 234 -5.56 5.30 16.94
CA ARG A 234 -7.03 5.33 16.69
C ARG A 234 -7.63 4.06 16.09
N THR A 235 -6.81 3.04 15.81
CA THR A 235 -7.22 1.71 15.33
C THR A 235 -7.13 0.68 16.44
N LEU A 236 -5.94 0.43 17.00
CA LEU A 236 -5.75 -0.48 18.13
C LEU A 236 -6.08 0.18 19.48
N SER A 237 -5.96 1.50 19.57
CA SER A 237 -6.27 2.28 20.76
C SER A 237 -7.01 3.55 20.35
N ALA A 238 -7.86 4.10 21.21
CA ALA A 238 -8.49 5.41 20.96
C ALA A 238 -7.48 6.57 20.89
N LYS A 239 -6.27 6.37 21.43
CA LYS A 239 -5.26 7.41 21.57
C LYS A 239 -4.53 7.68 20.24
N ASP A 240 -4.14 8.94 20.07
CA ASP A 240 -3.16 9.39 19.09
C ASP A 240 -1.81 9.53 19.82
N THR A 241 -0.96 8.51 19.70
CA THR A 241 0.29 8.46 20.47
C THR A 241 1.28 9.52 20.04
N ALA A 242 1.26 9.95 18.77
CA ALA A 242 2.08 11.05 18.30
C ALA A 242 1.67 12.38 18.96
N ALA A 243 0.37 12.66 19.07
CA ALA A 243 -0.12 13.84 19.79
C ALA A 243 0.28 13.81 21.27
N LEU A 244 0.07 12.68 21.95
CA LEU A 244 0.45 12.51 23.36
C LEU A 244 1.94 12.69 23.61
N PHE A 245 2.79 12.20 22.70
CA PHE A 245 4.24 12.41 22.79
C PHE A 245 4.58 13.90 22.82
N TRP A 246 4.03 14.68 21.88
CA TRP A 246 4.31 16.11 21.80
C TRP A 246 3.71 16.88 22.99
N ASP A 247 2.50 16.53 23.45
CA ASP A 247 1.90 17.15 24.63
C ASP A 247 2.76 16.93 25.89
N LYS A 248 3.33 15.72 26.05
CA LYS A 248 4.26 15.42 27.14
C LYS A 248 5.57 16.18 27.00
N ALA A 249 6.16 16.20 25.80
CA ALA A 249 7.39 16.93 25.55
C ALA A 249 7.26 18.45 25.82
N LEU A 250 6.10 19.05 25.50
CA LEU A 250 5.77 20.44 25.79
C LEU A 250 5.60 20.69 27.30
N SER A 251 4.82 19.84 27.98
CA SER A 251 4.52 20.00 29.41
C SER A 251 5.72 19.76 30.33
N SER A 252 6.66 18.91 29.94
CA SER A 252 7.92 18.69 30.66
C SER A 252 8.96 19.80 30.43
N GLN A 253 8.65 20.85 29.66
CA GLN A 253 9.59 21.87 29.18
C GLN A 253 10.84 21.27 28.50
N SER A 254 10.73 20.04 27.99
CA SER A 254 11.84 19.36 27.31
C SER A 254 12.12 19.95 25.93
N ILE A 255 11.18 20.74 25.38
CA ILE A 255 11.31 21.40 24.09
C ILE A 255 10.96 22.89 24.19
N ALA A 256 11.69 23.71 23.43
CA ALA A 256 11.47 25.16 23.33
C ALA A 256 10.41 25.54 22.28
N MET A 257 9.31 24.78 22.21
CA MET A 257 8.22 24.97 21.25
C MET A 257 6.93 25.29 22.01
N ASP A 258 6.04 26.07 21.39
CA ASP A 258 4.78 26.49 22.04
C ASP A 258 3.60 25.55 21.72
N GLU A 259 3.71 24.71 20.69
CA GLU A 259 2.64 23.81 20.25
C GLU A 259 3.17 22.58 19.50
N ASN A 260 2.30 21.59 19.30
CA ASN A 260 2.61 20.38 18.53
C ASN A 260 2.90 20.73 17.04
N PRO A 261 4.12 20.44 16.54
CA PRO A 261 4.52 20.84 15.19
C PRO A 261 3.91 19.99 14.07
N LEU A 262 3.43 18.78 14.37
CA LEU A 262 2.97 17.84 13.35
C LEU A 262 1.69 18.31 12.65
N LYS A 263 0.78 18.97 13.38
CA LYS A 263 -0.45 19.49 12.79
C LYS A 263 -0.15 20.48 11.68
N LYS A 264 0.69 21.48 11.97
CA LYS A 264 1.14 22.48 10.98
C LYS A 264 1.88 21.85 9.81
N LEU A 265 2.65 20.78 10.07
CA LEU A 265 3.40 20.05 9.06
C LEU A 265 2.47 19.35 8.07
N PHE A 266 1.55 18.51 8.55
CA PHE A 266 0.64 17.75 7.69
C PHE A 266 -0.45 18.61 7.06
N ASP A 267 -0.82 19.74 7.67
CA ASP A 267 -1.69 20.72 7.03
C ASP A 267 -1.02 21.34 5.78
N ALA A 268 0.27 21.64 5.87
CA ALA A 268 1.03 22.28 4.79
C ALA A 268 1.50 21.28 3.70
N LEU A 269 2.10 20.16 4.09
CA LEU A 269 2.73 19.20 3.18
C LEU A 269 1.86 17.98 2.86
N ARG A 270 0.65 17.90 3.46
CA ARG A 270 -0.22 16.72 3.42
C ARG A 270 0.54 15.47 3.88
N TYR A 271 -0.04 14.29 3.68
CA TYR A 271 0.60 13.01 4.03
C TYR A 271 1.62 12.55 2.97
N SER A 272 2.45 13.47 2.49
CA SER A 272 3.51 13.21 1.51
C SER A 272 4.72 12.55 2.15
N TYR A 273 5.55 11.88 1.35
CA TYR A 273 6.83 11.32 1.81
C TYR A 273 7.72 12.36 2.51
N THR A 274 7.83 13.56 1.93
CA THR A 274 8.58 14.68 2.53
C THR A 274 8.02 15.09 3.89
N ALA A 275 6.69 15.10 4.07
CA ALA A 275 6.09 15.40 5.36
C ALA A 275 6.50 14.37 6.43
N PHE A 276 6.47 13.08 6.11
CA PHE A 276 6.89 12.04 7.05
C PHE A 276 8.39 12.10 7.36
N ARG A 277 9.26 12.39 6.37
CA ARG A 277 10.70 12.61 6.61
C ARG A 277 10.93 13.84 7.49
N GLN A 278 10.20 14.93 7.26
CA GLN A 278 10.28 16.13 8.10
C GLN A 278 9.79 15.86 9.52
N ALA A 279 8.78 15.02 9.71
CA ALA A 279 8.33 14.60 11.05
C ALA A 279 9.43 13.85 11.81
N THR A 280 10.14 12.94 11.14
CA THR A 280 11.32 12.27 11.73
C THR A 280 12.38 13.28 12.18
N LEU A 281 12.69 14.29 11.36
CA LEU A 281 13.67 15.32 11.75
C LEU A 281 13.21 16.18 12.93
N LEU A 282 11.90 16.43 13.05
CA LEU A 282 11.36 17.13 14.23
C LEU A 282 11.56 16.31 15.50
N TYR A 283 11.40 14.98 15.46
CA TYR A 283 11.68 14.12 16.61
C TYR A 283 13.17 14.08 16.97
N GLU A 284 14.07 14.05 15.98
CA GLU A 284 15.52 14.16 16.22
C GLU A 284 15.92 15.51 16.83
N GLU A 285 15.25 16.58 16.41
CA GLU A 285 15.51 17.94 16.88
C GLU A 285 14.98 18.19 18.30
N ALA A 286 13.82 17.61 18.62
CA ALA A 286 13.10 17.89 19.85
C ALA A 286 13.85 17.41 21.09
N VAL A 287 14.32 16.17 21.10
CA VAL A 287 14.81 15.51 22.31
C VAL A 287 15.98 14.57 22.00
N ASN A 288 16.89 14.41 22.95
CA ASN A 288 17.95 13.42 22.85
C ASN A 288 17.39 11.98 22.93
N GLU A 289 18.25 10.98 22.71
CA GLU A 289 17.84 9.57 22.67
C GLU A 289 17.24 9.07 24.01
N GLU A 290 17.84 9.46 25.14
CA GLU A 290 17.37 9.06 26.47
C GLU A 290 15.99 9.63 26.78
N THR A 291 15.82 10.95 26.60
CA THR A 291 14.55 11.65 26.80
C THR A 291 13.48 11.14 25.83
N PHE A 292 13.83 10.88 24.57
CA PHE A 292 12.90 10.29 23.61
C PHE A 292 12.38 8.93 24.09
N HIS A 293 13.28 8.05 24.54
CA HIS A 293 12.90 6.73 25.04
C HIS A 293 12.03 6.81 26.30
N ALA A 294 12.35 7.71 27.23
CA ALA A 294 11.53 7.97 28.42
C ALA A 294 10.12 8.46 28.05
N LEU A 295 10.01 9.43 27.15
CA LEU A 295 8.71 9.90 26.64
C LEU A 295 7.92 8.78 25.94
N CYS A 296 8.59 7.94 25.15
CA CYS A 296 7.93 6.79 24.53
C CYS A 296 7.40 5.80 25.56
N GLN A 297 8.15 5.56 26.64
CA GLN A 297 7.73 4.72 27.75
C GLN A 297 6.51 5.29 28.48
N ASP A 298 6.53 6.59 28.76
CA ASP A 298 5.43 7.28 29.45
C ASP A 298 4.15 7.23 28.60
N VAL A 299 4.24 7.55 27.31
CA VAL A 299 3.08 7.45 26.40
C VAL A 299 2.56 6.01 26.31
N ALA A 300 3.45 5.02 26.19
CA ALA A 300 3.05 3.61 26.12
C ALA A 300 2.34 3.14 27.41
N SER A 301 2.75 3.65 28.58
CA SER A 301 2.11 3.31 29.86
C SER A 301 0.64 3.74 29.91
N GLU A 302 0.34 4.93 29.36
CA GLU A 302 -1.00 5.53 29.30
C GLU A 302 -1.83 5.06 28.10
N THR A 303 -1.22 4.32 27.17
CA THR A 303 -1.88 3.81 25.97
C THR A 303 -2.36 2.38 26.20
N SER A 304 -3.67 2.16 26.08
CA SER A 304 -4.29 0.84 26.21
C SER A 304 -4.96 0.44 24.90
N ILE A 305 -4.75 -0.81 24.48
CA ILE A 305 -5.43 -1.40 23.31
C ILE A 305 -6.88 -1.73 23.70
N TYR A 306 -7.81 -1.59 22.75
CA TYR A 306 -9.20 -2.00 22.91
C TYR A 306 -9.30 -3.47 23.37
N ALA A 307 -10.22 -3.78 24.27
CA ALA A 307 -10.33 -5.11 24.87
C ALA A 307 -10.59 -6.19 23.80
N GLU A 308 -11.38 -5.84 22.78
CA GLU A 308 -11.72 -6.65 21.62
C GLU A 308 -10.47 -7.01 20.80
N PHE A 309 -9.58 -6.04 20.54
CA PHE A 309 -8.32 -6.30 19.86
C PHE A 309 -7.35 -7.10 20.73
N ALA A 310 -7.28 -6.82 22.03
CA ALA A 310 -6.44 -7.59 22.94
C ALA A 310 -6.88 -9.07 23.00
N ALA A 311 -8.19 -9.34 23.02
CA ALA A 311 -8.73 -10.70 22.93
C ALA A 311 -8.42 -11.36 21.58
N LEU A 312 -8.66 -10.65 20.47
CA LEU A 312 -8.37 -11.12 19.12
C LEU A 312 -6.89 -11.49 18.93
N LEU A 313 -5.98 -10.61 19.34
CA LEU A 313 -4.53 -10.83 19.21
C LEU A 313 -4.05 -12.03 20.03
N ARG A 314 -4.62 -12.26 21.23
CA ARG A 314 -4.32 -13.46 22.02
C ARG A 314 -4.79 -14.74 21.34
N LEU A 315 -5.95 -14.72 20.69
CA LEU A 315 -6.43 -15.86 19.91
C LEU A 315 -5.54 -16.09 18.69
N VAL A 316 -5.17 -15.04 17.96
CA VAL A 316 -4.25 -15.12 16.80
C VAL A 316 -2.90 -15.70 17.22
N ALA A 317 -2.35 -15.27 18.35
CA ALA A 317 -1.08 -15.77 18.89
C ALA A 317 -1.08 -17.27 19.22
N GLN A 318 -2.24 -17.89 19.37
CA GLN A 318 -2.38 -19.34 19.60
C GLN A 318 -2.52 -20.14 18.29
N GLN A 319 -2.55 -19.48 17.13
CA GLN A 319 -2.72 -20.10 15.82
C GLN A 319 -1.44 -20.04 15.01
N ASN A 320 -1.08 -21.15 14.37
CA ASN A 320 0.09 -21.19 13.47
C ASN A 320 -0.21 -20.65 12.06
N ARG A 321 -1.50 -20.48 11.73
CA ARG A 321 -1.98 -20.13 10.38
C ARG A 321 -2.43 -18.69 10.22
N VAL A 322 -2.68 -18.02 11.34
CA VAL A 322 -3.10 -16.63 11.38
C VAL A 322 -2.04 -15.86 12.14
N GLY A 323 -1.53 -14.80 11.53
CA GLY A 323 -0.55 -13.90 12.14
C GLY A 323 -1.12 -12.49 12.26
N ALA A 324 -0.43 -11.64 13.01
CA ALA A 324 -0.75 -10.23 13.08
C ALA A 324 0.52 -9.38 13.00
N ILE A 325 0.40 -8.25 12.32
CA ILE A 325 1.45 -7.25 12.21
C ILE A 325 0.85 -5.85 12.35
N VAL A 326 1.54 -5.00 13.10
CA VAL A 326 1.19 -3.59 13.21
C VAL A 326 1.99 -2.82 12.17
N ILE A 327 1.33 -2.03 11.32
CA ILE A 327 1.96 -1.12 10.37
C ILE A 327 1.54 0.31 10.71
N THR A 328 2.41 1.03 11.41
CA THR A 328 2.12 2.36 11.94
C THR A 328 2.85 3.46 11.20
N SER A 329 2.14 4.55 10.91
CA SER A 329 2.73 5.83 10.48
C SER A 329 3.20 6.69 11.67
N GLY A 330 2.88 6.30 12.89
CA GLY A 330 3.34 6.91 14.13
C GLY A 330 4.70 6.36 14.61
N LEU A 331 5.00 6.56 15.89
CA LEU A 331 6.28 6.18 16.49
C LEU A 331 6.33 4.68 16.79
N ARG A 332 7.21 3.96 16.09
CA ARG A 332 7.44 2.51 16.28
C ARG A 332 7.73 2.16 17.73
N SER A 333 8.63 2.90 18.37
CA SER A 333 9.08 2.60 19.73
C SER A 333 7.94 2.61 20.76
N ILE A 334 6.93 3.46 20.58
CA ILE A 334 5.75 3.48 21.45
C ILE A 334 4.94 2.20 21.25
N TRP A 335 4.68 1.84 20.00
CA TRP A 335 3.83 0.69 19.68
C TRP A 335 4.50 -0.65 20.00
N GLU A 336 5.82 -0.77 19.87
CA GLU A 336 6.56 -1.94 20.37
C GLU A 336 6.33 -2.12 21.88
N LYS A 337 6.41 -1.05 22.68
CA LYS A 337 6.15 -1.07 24.13
C LYS A 337 4.68 -1.35 24.47
N VAL A 338 3.74 -0.84 23.68
CA VAL A 338 2.31 -1.12 23.88
C VAL A 338 2.01 -2.60 23.62
N ILE A 339 2.59 -3.21 22.59
CA ILE A 339 2.44 -4.64 22.31
C ILE A 339 3.14 -5.50 23.38
N GLU A 340 4.29 -5.07 23.86
CA GLU A 340 4.99 -5.70 24.99
C GLU A 340 4.12 -5.72 26.25
N LYS A 341 3.43 -4.61 26.56
CA LYS A 341 2.48 -4.51 27.68
C LYS A 341 1.30 -5.48 27.56
N VAL A 342 0.90 -5.87 26.35
CA VAL A 342 -0.13 -6.89 26.11
C VAL A 342 0.43 -8.32 26.26
N GLY A 343 1.76 -8.48 26.27
CA GLY A 343 2.45 -9.76 26.41
C GLY A 343 2.65 -10.50 25.10
N LEU A 344 2.68 -9.80 23.96
CA LEU A 344 2.78 -10.41 22.62
C LEU A 344 3.94 -9.88 21.72
N PRO A 345 5.13 -9.51 22.25
CA PRO A 345 6.20 -8.89 21.45
C PRO A 345 6.82 -9.83 20.40
N GLU A 346 6.68 -11.14 20.59
CA GLU A 346 7.20 -12.13 19.63
C GLU A 346 6.22 -12.47 18.52
N GLN A 347 4.92 -12.48 18.84
CA GLN A 347 3.86 -12.89 17.92
C GLN A 347 3.36 -11.73 17.07
N VAL A 348 3.43 -10.49 17.57
CA VAL A 348 2.95 -9.30 16.87
C VAL A 348 4.11 -8.35 16.63
N LYS A 349 4.65 -8.34 15.40
CA LYS A 349 5.73 -7.43 15.03
C LYS A 349 5.18 -6.05 14.67
N VAL A 350 5.99 -5.01 14.93
CA VAL A 350 5.64 -3.62 14.64
C VAL A 350 6.55 -3.10 13.54
N ILE A 351 5.96 -2.66 12.44
CA ILE A 351 6.61 -1.96 11.34
C ILE A 351 6.22 -0.48 11.45
N GLY A 352 7.21 0.36 11.69
CA GLY A 352 7.03 1.80 11.86
C GLY A 352 8.37 2.51 11.83
N GLY A 353 8.33 3.83 11.71
CA GLY A 353 9.51 4.68 11.82
C GLY A 353 9.45 5.56 13.08
N GLY A 354 10.09 6.73 12.99
CA GLY A 354 10.07 7.74 14.04
C GLY A 354 11.42 8.42 14.25
N ARG A 355 12.51 7.71 13.98
CA ARG A 355 13.89 8.17 14.09
C ARG A 355 14.66 7.91 12.80
N VAL A 356 15.71 8.68 12.56
CA VAL A 356 16.59 8.50 11.38
C VAL A 356 17.20 7.11 11.37
N LYS A 357 17.56 6.59 12.55
CA LYS A 357 18.10 5.22 12.72
C LYS A 357 17.14 4.10 12.28
N ASP A 358 15.84 4.36 12.18
CA ASP A 358 14.87 3.38 11.68
C ASP A 358 15.04 3.15 10.17
N GLY A 359 15.57 4.14 9.44
CA GLY A 359 16.00 4.03 8.04
C GLY A 359 14.87 4.00 7.01
N TYR A 360 13.62 4.22 7.42
CA TYR A 360 12.45 4.40 6.56
C TYR A 360 11.30 5.10 7.31
N VAL A 361 10.32 5.58 6.56
CA VAL A 361 9.05 6.13 7.05
C VAL A 361 7.87 5.39 6.42
N VAL A 362 6.78 5.26 7.17
CA VAL A 362 5.57 4.56 6.74
C VAL A 362 4.52 5.56 6.27
N THR A 363 4.43 5.75 4.95
CA THR A 363 3.44 6.60 4.28
C THR A 363 2.20 5.79 3.87
N PRO A 364 1.09 6.43 3.43
CA PRO A 364 -0.04 5.70 2.86
C PRO A 364 0.36 4.77 1.70
N ALA A 365 1.31 5.21 0.85
CA ALA A 365 1.82 4.42 -0.27
C ALA A 365 2.63 3.21 0.21
N VAL A 366 3.42 3.36 1.29
CA VAL A 366 4.15 2.25 1.91
C VAL A 366 3.17 1.23 2.48
N LYS A 367 2.12 1.66 3.20
CA LYS A 367 1.09 0.74 3.71
C LYS A 367 0.47 -0.11 2.59
N HIS A 368 0.11 0.51 1.47
CA HIS A 368 -0.37 -0.19 0.27
C HIS A 368 0.65 -1.21 -0.28
N ASP A 369 1.89 -0.77 -0.42
CA ASP A 369 2.97 -1.61 -0.95
C ASP A 369 3.27 -2.82 -0.06
N LEU A 370 3.23 -2.65 1.26
CA LEU A 370 3.43 -3.75 2.21
C LEU A 370 2.30 -4.78 2.13
N VAL A 371 1.04 -4.36 2.03
CA VAL A 371 -0.08 -5.29 1.77
C VAL A 371 0.08 -6.00 0.43
N THR A 372 0.49 -5.27 -0.62
CA THR A 372 0.77 -5.84 -1.94
C THR A 372 1.84 -6.93 -1.84
N ARG A 373 2.93 -6.67 -1.10
CA ARG A 373 4.00 -7.63 -0.90
C ARG A 373 3.56 -8.87 -0.13
N LEU A 374 2.74 -8.71 0.92
CA LEU A 374 2.15 -9.84 1.66
C LEU A 374 1.33 -10.76 0.74
N GLN A 375 0.56 -10.18 -0.18
CA GLN A 375 -0.25 -10.95 -1.13
C GLN A 375 0.58 -11.58 -2.25
N ASP A 376 1.44 -10.80 -2.90
CA ASP A 376 2.09 -11.20 -4.16
C ASP A 376 3.33 -12.06 -3.91
N LYS A 377 4.17 -11.71 -2.92
CA LYS A 377 5.38 -12.45 -2.58
C LYS A 377 5.09 -13.59 -1.60
N HIS A 378 4.36 -13.30 -0.53
CA HIS A 378 4.11 -14.28 0.55
C HIS A 378 2.83 -15.09 0.35
N GLY A 379 1.96 -14.72 -0.61
CA GLY A 379 0.77 -15.50 -0.94
C GLY A 379 -0.33 -15.49 0.12
N LEU A 380 -0.27 -14.54 1.07
CA LEU A 380 -1.13 -14.47 2.24
C LEU A 380 -2.48 -13.82 1.93
N CYS A 381 -3.52 -14.24 2.63
CA CYS A 381 -4.79 -13.51 2.72
C CYS A 381 -4.63 -12.37 3.73
N VAL A 382 -4.89 -11.12 3.32
CA VAL A 382 -4.68 -9.95 4.16
C VAL A 382 -6.00 -9.37 4.65
N TRP A 383 -6.11 -9.21 5.97
CA TRP A 383 -7.21 -8.51 6.64
C TRP A 383 -6.66 -7.21 7.21
N ALA A 384 -7.03 -6.07 6.61
CA ALA A 384 -6.52 -4.77 7.02
C ALA A 384 -7.51 -4.02 7.91
N PHE A 385 -6.98 -3.34 8.93
CA PHE A 385 -7.73 -2.53 9.89
C PHE A 385 -7.16 -1.12 9.93
N GLY A 386 -8.03 -0.11 9.87
CA GLY A 386 -7.61 1.29 9.96
C GLY A 386 -8.74 2.25 10.27
N ASP A 387 -8.39 3.45 10.74
CA ASP A 387 -9.33 4.51 11.12
C ASP A 387 -9.30 5.71 10.16
N SER A 388 -8.22 5.92 9.40
CA SER A 388 -7.93 7.21 8.79
C SER A 388 -7.75 7.17 7.28
N PRO A 389 -7.75 8.34 6.59
CA PRO A 389 -7.46 8.39 5.15
C PRO A 389 -6.08 7.82 4.77
N ILE A 390 -5.13 7.80 5.71
CA ILE A 390 -3.79 7.23 5.54
C ILE A 390 -3.87 5.71 5.32
N ASP A 391 -4.94 5.08 5.82
CA ASP A 391 -5.13 3.63 5.80
C ASP A 391 -5.91 3.15 4.57
N LEU A 392 -6.65 4.04 3.90
CA LEU A 392 -7.44 3.70 2.71
C LEU A 392 -6.63 2.97 1.63
N PRO A 393 -5.36 3.33 1.33
CA PRO A 393 -4.57 2.58 0.35
C PRO A 393 -4.31 1.12 0.73
N MET A 394 -4.11 0.80 2.02
CA MET A 394 -3.95 -0.59 2.46
C MET A 394 -5.30 -1.32 2.57
N LEU A 395 -6.36 -0.63 3.01
CA LEU A 395 -7.72 -1.17 3.08
C LEU A 395 -8.22 -1.57 1.68
N ARG A 396 -8.01 -0.73 0.66
CA ARG A 396 -8.37 -1.04 -0.74
C ARG A 396 -7.64 -2.23 -1.31
N LYS A 397 -6.41 -2.48 -0.85
CA LYS A 397 -5.59 -3.57 -1.37
C LYS A 397 -5.86 -4.91 -0.68
N ALA A 398 -6.31 -4.88 0.57
CA ALA A 398 -6.55 -6.07 1.38
C ALA A 398 -7.67 -6.96 0.82
N ASP A 399 -7.65 -8.25 1.18
CA ASP A 399 -8.71 -9.20 0.83
C ASP A 399 -9.97 -8.97 1.69
N ARG A 400 -9.79 -8.48 2.92
CA ARG A 400 -10.84 -7.98 3.81
C ARG A 400 -10.41 -6.65 4.41
N ALA A 401 -11.32 -5.66 4.37
CA ALA A 401 -11.08 -4.32 4.88
C ALA A 401 -12.06 -4.01 6.02
N ILE A 402 -11.52 -3.59 7.16
CA ILE A 402 -12.30 -3.26 8.36
C ILE A 402 -11.93 -1.85 8.80
N VAL A 403 -12.91 -0.95 8.77
CA VAL A 403 -12.78 0.40 9.29
C VAL A 403 -13.07 0.36 10.79
N VAL A 404 -12.09 0.73 11.61
CA VAL A 404 -12.30 0.85 13.05
C VAL A 404 -12.98 2.18 13.35
N VAL A 405 -14.03 2.12 14.16
CA VAL A 405 -14.83 3.29 14.54
C VAL A 405 -14.80 3.42 16.04
N GLY A 406 -14.07 4.42 16.52
CA GLY A 406 -14.10 4.86 17.92
C GLY A 406 -15.12 5.96 18.18
N TYR A 407 -15.06 6.55 19.38
CA TYR A 407 -15.90 7.69 19.75
C TYR A 407 -15.72 8.87 18.77
N LYS A 408 -16.81 9.56 18.44
CA LYS A 408 -16.84 10.64 17.45
C LYS A 408 -15.83 11.78 17.70
N HIS A 409 -15.52 12.05 18.97
CA HIS A 409 -14.57 13.11 19.36
C HIS A 409 -13.10 12.67 19.32
N GLU A 410 -12.83 11.35 19.32
CA GLU A 410 -11.48 10.77 19.31
C GLU A 410 -11.08 10.23 17.92
N ARG A 411 -12.04 9.70 17.16
CA ARG A 411 -11.81 9.13 15.82
C ARG A 411 -11.35 10.19 14.80
N SER A 412 -10.73 9.75 13.70
CA SER A 412 -10.34 10.65 12.62
C SER A 412 -11.50 11.51 12.10
N LYS A 413 -11.25 12.83 12.02
CA LYS A 413 -12.22 13.84 11.59
C LYS A 413 -12.25 14.04 10.07
N SER A 414 -11.29 13.48 9.35
CA SER A 414 -11.13 13.66 7.89
C SER A 414 -11.47 12.41 7.08
N MET A 415 -11.98 11.34 7.72
CA MET A 415 -12.18 10.05 7.06
C MET A 415 -13.48 9.95 6.25
N GLU A 416 -14.54 10.66 6.63
CA GLU A 416 -15.89 10.42 6.11
C GLU A 416 -16.00 10.64 4.59
N GLU A 417 -15.51 11.77 4.07
CA GLU A 417 -15.52 12.05 2.63
C GLU A 417 -14.59 11.10 1.84
N PRO A 418 -13.30 10.91 2.20
CA PRO A 418 -12.42 9.95 1.53
C PRO A 418 -12.95 8.50 1.55
N LEU A 419 -13.55 8.06 2.66
CA LEU A 419 -14.13 6.71 2.77
C LEU A 419 -15.35 6.57 1.87
N ASN A 420 -16.23 7.57 1.83
CA ASN A 420 -17.37 7.59 0.90
C ASN A 420 -16.92 7.52 -0.56
N SER A 421 -15.88 8.27 -0.95
CA SER A 421 -15.28 8.20 -2.28
C SER A 421 -14.72 6.80 -2.56
N ALA A 422 -13.97 6.24 -1.61
CA ALA A 422 -13.38 4.91 -1.77
C ALA A 422 -14.44 3.83 -1.99
N ILE A 423 -15.57 3.87 -1.27
CA ILE A 423 -16.65 2.90 -1.40
C ILE A 423 -17.41 3.09 -2.71
N ASN A 424 -17.88 4.31 -2.98
CA ASN A 424 -18.85 4.56 -4.05
C ASN A 424 -18.21 4.77 -5.43
N ILE A 425 -16.98 5.27 -5.49
CA ILE A 425 -16.28 5.58 -6.75
C ILE A 425 -15.23 4.51 -7.05
N GLU A 426 -14.47 4.11 -6.04
CA GLU A 426 -13.31 3.22 -6.22
C GLU A 426 -13.63 1.75 -5.93
N GLY A 427 -14.85 1.43 -5.49
CA GLY A 427 -15.33 0.06 -5.28
C GLY A 427 -14.77 -0.65 -4.03
N LEU A 428 -14.29 0.10 -3.03
CA LEU A 428 -13.87 -0.46 -1.75
C LEU A 428 -15.05 -1.19 -1.07
N ARG A 429 -14.86 -2.49 -0.82
CA ARG A 429 -15.77 -3.29 0.01
C ARG A 429 -15.18 -3.40 1.41
N ALA A 430 -15.76 -2.69 2.37
CA ALA A 430 -15.32 -2.69 3.76
C ALA A 430 -16.47 -2.97 4.72
N GLN A 431 -16.13 -3.30 5.96
CA GLN A 431 -17.04 -3.36 7.10
C GLN A 431 -16.57 -2.37 8.17
N GLN A 432 -17.42 -2.02 9.14
CA GLN A 432 -17.03 -1.20 10.29
C GLN A 432 -17.09 -1.97 11.60
N ALA A 433 -16.02 -1.90 12.38
CA ALA A 433 -15.97 -2.41 13.75
C ALA A 433 -16.18 -1.24 14.73
N LEU A 434 -17.27 -1.30 15.49
CA LEU A 434 -17.64 -0.27 16.47
C LEU A 434 -16.95 -0.58 17.81
N LEU A 435 -16.00 0.26 18.24
CA LEU A 435 -15.18 0.04 19.43
C LEU A 435 -15.20 1.25 20.39
N PRO A 436 -15.88 1.14 21.55
CA PRO A 436 -16.73 0.03 21.99
C PRO A 436 -18.04 -0.07 21.17
N SER A 437 -18.77 -1.18 21.28
CA SER A 437 -20.00 -1.44 20.51
C SER A 437 -21.11 -0.41 20.66
N SER A 438 -21.03 0.47 21.67
CA SER A 438 -21.97 1.57 21.92
C SER A 438 -21.76 2.80 21.02
N VAL A 439 -20.67 2.88 20.26
CA VAL A 439 -20.41 4.06 19.42
C VAL A 439 -21.34 4.10 18.20
N GLU A 440 -21.64 5.32 17.75
CA GLU A 440 -22.40 5.51 16.51
C GLU A 440 -21.59 5.06 15.29
N PRO A 441 -22.23 4.34 14.35
CA PRO A 441 -21.63 4.02 13.05
C PRO A 441 -21.01 5.24 12.38
N ARG A 442 -19.89 5.04 11.67
CA ARG A 442 -19.24 6.13 10.92
C ARG A 442 -20.00 6.48 9.65
N LEU A 443 -20.49 5.47 8.93
CA LEU A 443 -21.35 5.60 7.76
C LEU A 443 -22.60 4.72 7.95
N ASP A 444 -23.59 4.91 7.08
CA ASP A 444 -24.81 4.12 7.06
C ASP A 444 -24.52 2.62 6.89
N LEU A 445 -25.33 1.76 7.53
CA LEU A 445 -25.11 0.32 7.58
C LEU A 445 -25.28 -0.38 6.23
N LEU A 446 -25.98 0.23 5.27
CA LEU A 446 -26.06 -0.29 3.91
C LEU A 446 -24.76 -0.04 3.13
N GLN A 447 -24.13 1.12 3.35
CA GLN A 447 -22.89 1.50 2.69
C GLN A 447 -21.68 0.82 3.34
N LEU A 448 -21.69 0.72 4.67
CA LEU A 448 -20.60 0.15 5.47
C LEU A 448 -21.19 -0.79 6.53
N PRO A 449 -21.36 -2.09 6.22
CA PRO A 449 -21.95 -3.04 7.15
C PRO A 449 -21.14 -3.17 8.44
N SER A 450 -21.83 -3.36 9.57
CA SER A 450 -21.18 -3.57 10.87
C SER A 450 -20.57 -4.97 10.99
N VAL A 451 -19.47 -5.08 11.73
CA VAL A 451 -18.84 -6.35 12.12
C VAL A 451 -18.43 -6.31 13.60
N ASP A 452 -18.72 -7.39 14.32
CA ASP A 452 -18.31 -7.57 15.71
C ASP A 452 -17.11 -8.52 15.76
N LEU A 453 -15.97 -7.99 16.22
CA LEU A 453 -14.70 -8.72 16.27
C LEU A 453 -14.70 -9.86 17.29
N THR A 454 -15.66 -9.88 18.21
CA THR A 454 -15.77 -10.88 19.28
C THR A 454 -16.77 -11.98 18.96
N GLN A 455 -17.62 -11.79 17.94
CA GLN A 455 -18.63 -12.79 17.58
C GLN A 455 -18.02 -14.03 16.94
N GLU A 456 -18.58 -15.19 17.28
CA GLU A 456 -18.19 -16.47 16.71
C GLU A 456 -18.22 -16.47 15.19
N VAL A 457 -19.18 -15.79 14.55
CA VAL A 457 -19.24 -15.71 13.08
C VAL A 457 -17.97 -15.09 12.50
N PHE A 458 -17.51 -13.99 13.10
CA PHE A 458 -16.27 -13.32 12.69
C PHE A 458 -15.05 -14.19 12.99
N LEU A 459 -14.94 -14.68 14.23
CA LEU A 459 -13.81 -15.52 14.65
C LEU A 459 -13.72 -16.81 13.82
N ASN A 460 -14.86 -17.43 13.52
CA ASN A 460 -14.94 -18.58 12.62
C ASN A 460 -14.50 -18.17 11.21
N SER A 461 -14.92 -17.02 10.68
CA SER A 461 -14.45 -16.60 9.36
C SER A 461 -12.94 -16.35 9.27
N LEU A 462 -12.28 -16.07 10.40
CA LEU A 462 -10.84 -15.87 10.51
C LEU A 462 -10.05 -17.17 10.79
N PHE A 463 -10.55 -18.01 11.71
CA PHE A 463 -9.84 -19.18 12.24
C PHE A 463 -10.34 -20.52 11.71
N THR A 464 -11.59 -20.60 11.23
CA THR A 464 -12.06 -21.83 10.59
C THR A 464 -11.10 -22.09 9.46
N ARG A 465 -10.68 -23.36 9.36
CA ARG A 465 -10.05 -23.89 8.17
C ARG A 465 -10.83 -23.37 6.95
N TYR A 466 -10.30 -22.32 6.33
CA TYR A 466 -9.96 -22.50 4.96
C TYR A 466 -8.79 -23.53 4.96
N SER A 467 -9.00 -24.83 5.24
CA SER A 467 -9.45 -25.70 4.15
C SER A 467 -10.15 -24.82 3.12
N ARG A 468 -9.38 -24.02 2.34
CA ARG A 468 -9.88 -23.53 1.05
C ARG A 468 -10.54 -24.79 0.55
N PRO A 469 -11.89 -24.88 0.49
CA PRO A 469 -12.50 -26.13 0.07
C PRO A 469 -11.75 -26.40 -1.20
N ASP A 470 -10.91 -27.45 -1.17
CA ASP A 470 -9.98 -27.72 -2.26
C ASP A 470 -10.90 -27.63 -3.45
N LEU A 471 -10.64 -26.68 -4.36
CA LEU A 471 -11.56 -26.32 -5.45
C LEU A 471 -12.27 -27.61 -5.81
N GLU A 472 -13.57 -27.74 -5.46
CA GLU A 472 -14.19 -29.07 -5.47
C GLU A 472 -14.26 -29.46 -6.93
N PHE A 473 -13.25 -30.23 -7.34
CA PHE A 473 -12.89 -30.47 -8.71
C PHE A 473 -13.26 -31.91 -9.00
N CYS A 474 -14.50 -32.08 -9.42
CA CYS A 474 -15.02 -33.37 -9.82
C CYS A 474 -14.64 -33.59 -11.29
N HIS A 475 -13.96 -34.69 -11.59
CA HIS A 475 -13.66 -35.03 -12.98
C HIS A 475 -13.95 -36.47 -13.32
N ALA A 476 -14.38 -36.69 -14.56
CA ALA A 476 -14.72 -38.02 -15.07
C ALA A 476 -13.55 -38.74 -15.75
N THR A 477 -12.34 -38.18 -15.74
CA THR A 477 -11.16 -38.64 -16.51
C THR A 477 -10.99 -40.17 -16.57
N GLU A 478 -11.16 -40.87 -15.44
CA GLU A 478 -10.94 -42.31 -15.36
C GLU A 478 -12.18 -43.19 -15.63
N LYS A 479 -13.38 -42.60 -15.70
CA LYS A 479 -14.63 -43.34 -15.94
C LYS A 479 -14.66 -43.87 -17.37
N ASN A 480 -15.12 -45.12 -17.56
CA ASN A 480 -15.22 -45.75 -18.88
C ASN A 480 -16.16 -44.96 -19.82
N ALA A 481 -17.29 -44.46 -19.30
CA ALA A 481 -18.20 -43.60 -20.06
C ALA A 481 -17.51 -42.32 -20.57
N ALA A 482 -16.72 -41.67 -19.71
CA ALA A 482 -15.93 -40.51 -20.11
C ALA A 482 -14.87 -40.87 -21.15
N LYS A 483 -14.17 -41.99 -21.01
CA LYS A 483 -13.20 -42.48 -22.01
C LYS A 483 -13.83 -42.62 -23.40
N MET A 484 -15.05 -43.15 -23.48
CA MET A 484 -15.81 -43.23 -24.73
C MET A 484 -16.20 -41.85 -25.28
N LEU A 485 -16.77 -40.97 -24.44
CA LEU A 485 -17.18 -39.63 -24.84
C LEU A 485 -15.99 -38.76 -25.30
N MET A 486 -14.88 -38.81 -24.55
CA MET A 486 -13.63 -38.12 -24.87
C MET A 486 -13.02 -38.56 -26.19
N ALA A 487 -13.17 -39.83 -26.58
CA ALA A 487 -12.69 -40.31 -27.87
C ALA A 487 -13.42 -39.61 -29.03
N GLN A 488 -14.74 -39.45 -28.92
CA GLN A 488 -15.55 -38.80 -29.96
C GLN A 488 -15.26 -37.30 -30.08
N MET A 489 -14.96 -36.60 -28.98
CA MET A 489 -14.58 -35.17 -29.04
C MET A 489 -13.24 -34.93 -29.74
N ARG A 490 -12.33 -35.90 -29.66
CA ARG A 490 -10.95 -35.81 -30.17
C ARG A 490 -10.78 -36.38 -31.57
N ASP A 491 -11.73 -37.17 -32.04
CA ASP A 491 -11.68 -37.71 -33.39
C ASP A 491 -11.71 -36.57 -34.41
N ALA A 492 -10.63 -36.42 -35.17
CA ALA A 492 -10.50 -35.37 -36.19
C ALA A 492 -11.54 -35.50 -37.31
N ARG A 493 -12.15 -36.69 -37.48
CA ARG A 493 -13.25 -36.93 -38.42
C ARG A 493 -14.55 -36.25 -37.97
N ASN A 494 -14.73 -36.05 -36.66
CA ASN A 494 -15.88 -35.36 -36.12
C ASN A 494 -15.67 -33.84 -36.17
N LYS A 495 -16.51 -33.15 -36.95
CA LYS A 495 -16.52 -31.69 -37.13
C LYS A 495 -17.94 -31.18 -37.40
N GLY A 496 -18.15 -29.88 -37.17
CA GLY A 496 -19.43 -29.23 -37.43
C GLY A 496 -20.58 -29.84 -36.61
N PRO A 497 -21.76 -30.08 -37.22
CA PRO A 497 -22.93 -30.62 -36.52
C PRO A 497 -22.65 -31.90 -35.73
N GLN A 498 -21.87 -32.83 -36.29
CA GLN A 498 -21.54 -34.08 -35.62
C GLN A 498 -20.75 -33.86 -34.33
N LEU A 499 -19.77 -32.95 -34.35
CA LEU A 499 -18.98 -32.63 -33.15
C LEU A 499 -19.84 -31.88 -32.11
N ARG A 500 -20.77 -31.02 -32.56
CA ARG A 500 -21.73 -30.37 -31.65
C ARG A 500 -22.62 -31.39 -30.94
N THR A 501 -23.14 -32.39 -31.65
CA THR A 501 -23.92 -33.48 -31.04
C THR A 501 -23.11 -34.26 -30.01
N VAL A 502 -21.81 -34.49 -30.26
CA VAL A 502 -20.92 -35.12 -29.29
C VAL A 502 -20.78 -34.26 -28.03
N HIS A 503 -20.54 -32.95 -28.17
CA HIS A 503 -20.45 -32.04 -27.03
C HIS A 503 -21.77 -31.91 -26.25
N GLN A 504 -22.90 -31.96 -26.94
CA GLN A 504 -24.23 -31.98 -26.31
C GLN A 504 -24.44 -33.23 -25.46
N ARG A 505 -24.06 -34.42 -25.97
CA ARG A 505 -24.08 -35.66 -25.18
C ARG A 505 -23.17 -35.60 -23.95
N VAL A 506 -22.02 -34.95 -24.08
CA VAL A 506 -21.11 -34.69 -22.95
C VAL A 506 -21.76 -33.78 -21.91
N GLY A 507 -22.41 -32.70 -22.35
CA GLY A 507 -23.16 -31.81 -21.47
C GLY A 507 -24.23 -32.54 -20.69
N ALA A 508 -25.05 -33.35 -21.37
CA ALA A 508 -26.08 -34.17 -20.74
C ALA A 508 -25.50 -35.16 -19.72
N TYR A 509 -24.39 -35.85 -20.07
CA TYR A 509 -23.71 -36.76 -19.15
C TYR A 509 -23.21 -36.05 -17.88
N LEU A 510 -22.50 -34.92 -18.04
CA LEU A 510 -22.00 -34.15 -16.89
C LEU A 510 -23.13 -33.57 -16.06
N ALA A 511 -24.25 -33.20 -16.68
CA ALA A 511 -25.44 -32.76 -15.97
C ALA A 511 -26.03 -33.87 -15.11
N THR A 512 -26.32 -35.03 -15.70
CA THR A 512 -26.98 -36.14 -15.01
C THR A 512 -26.13 -36.76 -13.91
N GLU A 513 -24.82 -36.96 -14.14
CA GLU A 513 -23.93 -37.65 -13.19
C GLU A 513 -23.33 -36.69 -12.15
N TYR A 514 -22.86 -35.51 -12.55
CA TYR A 514 -22.03 -34.67 -11.69
C TYR A 514 -22.75 -33.43 -11.16
N LEU A 515 -23.54 -32.75 -12.00
CA LEU A 515 -24.27 -31.56 -11.53
C LEU A 515 -25.35 -31.90 -10.51
N THR A 516 -26.02 -33.05 -10.66
CA THR A 516 -26.99 -33.55 -9.67
C THR A 516 -26.34 -33.90 -8.33
N GLU A 517 -25.11 -34.41 -8.31
CA GLU A 517 -24.34 -34.66 -7.08
C GLU A 517 -23.89 -33.34 -6.43
N VAL A 518 -23.37 -32.41 -7.22
CA VAL A 518 -22.83 -31.13 -6.74
C VAL A 518 -23.93 -30.19 -6.24
N ILE A 519 -25.03 -30.09 -6.99
CA ILE A 519 -26.11 -29.16 -6.67
C ILE A 519 -27.15 -29.79 -5.73
N GLY A 520 -27.43 -31.08 -5.91
CA GLY A 520 -28.49 -31.82 -5.25
C GLY A 520 -29.74 -31.96 -6.12
N LEU A 521 -30.65 -32.84 -5.67
CA LEU A 521 -31.96 -33.04 -6.26
C LEU A 521 -33.06 -32.55 -5.31
N GLU A 522 -34.15 -32.09 -5.89
CA GLU A 522 -35.41 -31.83 -5.18
C GLU A 522 -36.52 -32.75 -5.67
N LYS A 523 -37.49 -32.97 -4.79
CA LYS A 523 -38.70 -33.71 -5.12
C LYS A 523 -39.75 -32.78 -5.69
N TYR A 524 -40.51 -33.27 -6.66
CA TYR A 524 -41.71 -32.61 -7.15
C TYR A 524 -42.80 -33.64 -7.45
N THR A 525 -44.06 -33.22 -7.41
CA THR A 525 -45.18 -34.13 -7.66
C THR A 525 -45.31 -34.41 -9.15
N ILE A 526 -45.34 -35.69 -9.52
CA ILE A 526 -45.66 -36.17 -10.88
C ILE A 526 -46.92 -37.02 -10.86
N GLN A 527 -47.61 -37.10 -11.99
CA GLN A 527 -48.70 -38.05 -12.17
C GLN A 527 -48.13 -39.41 -12.58
N HIS A 528 -48.29 -40.41 -11.72
CA HIS A 528 -47.91 -41.78 -12.06
C HIS A 528 -48.77 -42.31 -13.22
N VAL A 529 -48.24 -43.19 -14.06
CA VAL A 529 -48.96 -43.79 -15.20
C VAL A 529 -50.22 -44.56 -14.78
N GLN A 530 -50.35 -44.92 -13.50
CA GLN A 530 -51.53 -45.57 -12.92
C GLN A 530 -52.57 -44.56 -12.37
N GLY A 531 -52.37 -43.25 -12.56
CA GLY A 531 -53.37 -42.23 -12.25
C GLY A 531 -53.34 -41.64 -10.84
N TYR A 532 -52.29 -41.87 -10.04
CA TYR A 532 -52.11 -41.25 -8.73
C TYR A 532 -50.86 -40.35 -8.68
N PRO A 533 -50.84 -39.32 -7.81
CA PRO A 533 -49.65 -38.48 -7.64
C PRO A 533 -48.53 -39.26 -6.94
N THR A 534 -47.29 -39.11 -7.40
CA THR A 534 -46.09 -39.69 -6.80
C THR A 534 -44.88 -38.74 -6.88
N ASP A 535 -43.76 -39.12 -6.29
CA ASP A 535 -42.53 -38.31 -6.25
C ASP A 535 -41.74 -38.47 -7.57
N GLY A 536 -41.54 -37.36 -8.27
CA GLY A 536 -40.49 -37.18 -9.27
C GLY A 536 -39.29 -36.47 -8.67
N HIS A 537 -38.15 -36.51 -9.36
CA HIS A 537 -36.93 -35.81 -8.96
C HIS A 537 -36.42 -34.93 -10.09
N ARG A 538 -35.90 -33.77 -9.73
CA ARG A 538 -35.27 -32.81 -10.65
C ARG A 538 -34.15 -32.05 -9.93
N LEU A 539 -33.43 -31.18 -10.63
CA LEU A 539 -32.33 -30.43 -10.02
C LEU A 539 -32.87 -29.53 -8.89
N LEU A 540 -32.14 -29.47 -7.76
CA LEU A 540 -32.51 -28.55 -6.68
C LEU A 540 -32.50 -27.10 -7.18
N ASP A 541 -33.61 -26.39 -6.96
CA ASP A 541 -33.81 -25.02 -7.44
C ASP A 541 -33.64 -24.87 -8.97
N GLU A 542 -34.12 -25.83 -9.76
CA GLU A 542 -33.94 -25.85 -11.22
C GLU A 542 -34.42 -24.56 -11.91
N SER A 543 -35.62 -24.06 -11.55
CA SER A 543 -36.18 -22.83 -12.10
C SER A 543 -35.47 -21.55 -11.65
N ARG A 544 -34.58 -21.66 -10.65
CA ARG A 544 -33.73 -20.58 -10.13
C ARG A 544 -32.26 -20.82 -10.48
N THR A 545 -32.00 -21.62 -11.51
CA THR A 545 -30.68 -21.92 -12.03
C THR A 545 -30.47 -21.23 -13.38
N LEU A 546 -29.32 -20.57 -13.55
CA LEU A 546 -28.90 -19.94 -14.79
C LEU A 546 -27.75 -20.73 -15.43
N ILE A 547 -27.95 -21.22 -16.65
CA ILE A 547 -26.92 -21.83 -17.49
C ILE A 547 -26.35 -20.75 -18.42
N VAL A 548 -25.04 -20.50 -18.34
CA VAL A 548 -24.34 -19.54 -19.18
C VAL A 548 -23.40 -20.28 -20.12
N ALA A 549 -23.73 -20.24 -21.41
CA ALA A 549 -22.87 -20.74 -22.48
C ALA A 549 -21.76 -19.72 -22.80
N LEU A 550 -20.51 -20.05 -22.51
CA LEU A 550 -19.36 -19.22 -22.90
C LEU A 550 -19.13 -19.39 -24.40
N MET A 551 -19.44 -18.33 -25.14
CA MET A 551 -19.41 -18.37 -26.59
C MET A 551 -17.97 -18.34 -27.11
N ARG A 552 -17.64 -19.11 -28.15
CA ARG A 552 -18.55 -19.97 -28.94
C ARG A 552 -18.47 -21.45 -28.52
N GLY A 553 -17.36 -21.87 -27.92
CA GLY A 553 -17.07 -23.29 -27.69
C GLY A 553 -17.99 -23.98 -26.67
N GLY A 554 -18.52 -23.24 -25.69
CA GLY A 554 -19.36 -23.78 -24.63
C GLY A 554 -20.78 -24.15 -25.04
N GLU A 555 -21.33 -23.52 -26.08
CA GLU A 555 -22.76 -23.61 -26.44
C GLU A 555 -23.27 -25.04 -26.63
N PRO A 556 -22.66 -25.91 -27.46
CA PRO A 556 -23.21 -27.25 -27.67
C PRO A 556 -23.28 -28.09 -26.39
N MET A 557 -22.32 -27.90 -25.48
CA MET A 557 -22.31 -28.57 -24.19
C MET A 557 -23.36 -27.98 -23.24
N ALA A 558 -23.50 -26.65 -23.23
CA ALA A 558 -24.52 -25.97 -22.44
C ALA A 558 -25.93 -26.41 -22.85
N LEU A 559 -26.20 -26.54 -24.15
CA LEU A 559 -27.47 -27.07 -24.66
C LEU A 559 -27.76 -28.47 -24.13
N GLY A 560 -26.73 -29.34 -24.06
CA GLY A 560 -26.88 -30.67 -23.47
C GLY A 560 -27.21 -30.64 -21.98
N ILE A 561 -26.73 -29.65 -21.24
CA ILE A 561 -27.10 -29.44 -19.83
C ILE A 561 -28.55 -28.96 -19.74
N ASN A 562 -28.96 -28.05 -20.62
CA ASN A 562 -30.33 -27.53 -20.64
C ASN A 562 -31.37 -28.58 -21.07
N ASP A 563 -31.00 -29.53 -21.94
CA ASP A 563 -31.85 -30.69 -22.28
C ASP A 563 -32.19 -31.53 -21.03
N VAL A 564 -31.25 -31.60 -20.06
CA VAL A 564 -31.44 -32.31 -18.78
C VAL A 564 -32.18 -31.45 -17.75
N PHE A 565 -31.97 -30.13 -17.78
CA PHE A 565 -32.56 -29.16 -16.85
C PHE A 565 -33.41 -28.11 -17.61
N PRO A 566 -34.59 -28.50 -18.14
CA PRO A 566 -35.39 -27.66 -19.01
C PRO A 566 -36.00 -26.43 -18.32
N LEU A 567 -36.08 -26.40 -16.99
CA LEU A 567 -36.59 -25.24 -16.24
C LEU A 567 -35.52 -24.16 -16.00
N ALA A 568 -34.24 -24.50 -16.17
CA ALA A 568 -33.15 -23.56 -15.97
C ALA A 568 -33.13 -22.49 -17.07
N MET A 569 -32.85 -21.24 -16.67
CA MET A 569 -32.67 -20.13 -17.60
C MET A 569 -31.40 -20.35 -18.44
N PHE A 570 -31.43 -19.99 -19.72
CA PHE A 570 -30.29 -20.16 -20.63
C PHE A 570 -29.81 -18.82 -21.18
N LEU A 571 -28.52 -18.53 -21.05
CA LEU A 571 -27.88 -17.31 -21.52
C LEU A 571 -26.68 -17.62 -22.41
N HIS A 572 -26.64 -17.04 -23.60
CA HIS A 572 -25.44 -16.99 -24.43
C HIS A 572 -24.62 -15.77 -24.03
N ALA A 573 -23.34 -15.96 -23.68
CA ALA A 573 -22.47 -14.87 -23.28
C ALA A 573 -21.11 -14.96 -23.99
N ARG A 574 -20.75 -13.91 -24.74
CA ARG A 574 -19.46 -13.81 -25.43
C ARG A 574 -18.39 -13.21 -24.54
N ILE A 575 -18.78 -12.24 -23.73
CA ILE A 575 -17.93 -11.57 -22.74
C ILE A 575 -18.62 -11.55 -21.40
N SER A 576 -17.87 -11.36 -20.30
CA SER A 576 -18.45 -11.44 -18.96
C SER A 576 -19.51 -10.35 -18.74
N GLU A 577 -19.34 -9.17 -19.34
CA GLU A 577 -20.26 -8.03 -19.28
C GLU A 577 -21.65 -8.34 -19.85
N ASP A 578 -21.81 -9.41 -20.65
CA ASP A 578 -23.13 -9.85 -21.12
C ASP A 578 -24.01 -10.34 -19.96
N ILE A 579 -23.43 -10.71 -18.81
CA ILE A 579 -24.16 -10.95 -17.57
C ILE A 579 -24.55 -9.61 -16.94
N LYS A 580 -25.86 -9.37 -16.85
CA LYS A 580 -26.48 -8.17 -16.26
C LYS A 580 -27.14 -8.50 -14.93
N GLU A 581 -27.39 -7.47 -14.13
CA GLU A 581 -27.99 -7.60 -12.80
C GLU A 581 -29.33 -8.36 -12.84
N HIS A 582 -30.23 -7.97 -13.74
CA HIS A 582 -31.53 -8.62 -13.91
C HIS A 582 -31.47 -10.09 -14.36
N HIS A 583 -30.34 -10.56 -14.90
CA HIS A 583 -30.16 -11.99 -15.19
C HIS A 583 -29.96 -12.83 -13.91
N LEU A 584 -29.55 -12.20 -12.81
CA LEU A 584 -29.24 -12.86 -11.54
C LEU A 584 -30.32 -12.66 -10.47
N GLU A 585 -31.36 -11.87 -10.76
CA GLU A 585 -32.48 -11.65 -9.84
C GLU A 585 -33.20 -12.98 -9.53
N GLY A 586 -33.24 -13.35 -8.26
CA GLY A 586 -33.86 -14.59 -7.81
C GLY A 586 -33.06 -15.87 -8.12
N ILE A 587 -31.95 -15.79 -8.84
CA ILE A 587 -31.09 -16.94 -9.19
C ILE A 587 -30.24 -17.35 -7.98
N VAL A 588 -30.18 -18.67 -7.73
CA VAL A 588 -29.37 -19.25 -6.64
C VAL A 588 -28.19 -20.08 -7.15
N ASN A 589 -28.27 -20.59 -8.38
CA ASN A 589 -27.21 -21.36 -9.02
C ASN A 589 -26.85 -20.75 -10.38
N VAL A 590 -25.56 -20.59 -10.66
CA VAL A 590 -25.04 -20.23 -11.99
C VAL A 590 -24.11 -21.34 -12.48
N ILE A 591 -24.39 -21.89 -13.66
CA ILE A 591 -23.59 -22.91 -14.32
C ILE A 591 -22.87 -22.26 -15.49
N LEU A 592 -21.55 -22.05 -15.38
CA LEU A 592 -20.70 -21.52 -16.44
C LEU A 592 -20.17 -22.68 -17.30
N VAL A 593 -20.47 -22.70 -18.60
CA VAL A 593 -20.15 -23.84 -19.46
C VAL A 593 -19.17 -23.44 -20.56
N ASP A 594 -18.02 -24.11 -20.61
CA ASP A 594 -17.04 -23.96 -21.69
C ASP A 594 -16.53 -25.32 -22.18
N SER A 595 -16.20 -25.44 -23.46
CA SER A 595 -15.62 -26.67 -23.99
C SER A 595 -14.21 -26.97 -23.45
N VAL A 596 -13.37 -25.94 -23.26
CA VAL A 596 -11.96 -26.10 -22.88
C VAL A 596 -11.51 -24.99 -21.94
N VAL A 597 -11.08 -25.35 -20.73
CA VAL A 597 -10.45 -24.44 -19.78
C VAL A 597 -8.93 -24.65 -19.80
N ASN A 598 -8.23 -23.75 -20.51
CA ASN A 598 -6.77 -23.78 -20.63
C ASN A 598 -6.07 -23.02 -19.50
N THR A 599 -6.09 -21.69 -19.53
CA THR A 599 -5.49 -20.85 -18.46
C THR A 599 -6.49 -20.49 -17.36
N GLY A 600 -7.78 -20.71 -17.60
CA GLY A 600 -8.87 -20.29 -16.72
C GLY A 600 -9.20 -18.80 -16.78
N LYS A 601 -8.50 -18.00 -17.60
CA LYS A 601 -8.67 -16.54 -17.63
C LYS A 601 -10.13 -16.10 -17.89
N SER A 602 -10.75 -16.64 -18.95
CA SER A 602 -12.13 -16.29 -19.31
C SER A 602 -13.11 -16.71 -18.22
N VAL A 603 -12.98 -17.92 -17.67
CA VAL A 603 -13.80 -18.37 -16.54
C VAL A 603 -13.67 -17.40 -15.36
N LEU A 604 -12.46 -16.96 -15.03
CA LEU A 604 -12.24 -16.02 -13.93
C LEU A 604 -12.92 -14.67 -14.17
N GLU A 605 -12.81 -14.11 -15.39
CA GLU A 605 -13.47 -12.85 -15.77
C GLU A 605 -15.00 -12.94 -15.56
N PHE A 606 -15.60 -14.09 -15.89
CA PHE A 606 -17.03 -14.35 -15.65
C PHE A 606 -17.37 -14.52 -14.17
N VAL A 607 -16.54 -15.25 -13.40
CA VAL A 607 -16.72 -15.43 -11.96
C VAL A 607 -16.64 -14.10 -11.23
N GLU A 608 -15.64 -13.27 -11.56
CA GLU A 608 -15.47 -11.93 -10.99
C GLU A 608 -16.70 -11.07 -11.29
N ARG A 609 -17.19 -11.09 -12.53
CA ARG A 609 -18.41 -10.36 -12.93
C ARG A 609 -19.65 -10.83 -12.17
N ILE A 610 -19.87 -12.14 -12.02
CA ILE A 610 -20.99 -12.66 -11.24
C ILE A 610 -20.87 -12.26 -9.77
N ARG A 611 -19.67 -12.35 -9.17
CA ARG A 611 -19.42 -11.96 -7.77
C ARG A 611 -19.52 -10.45 -7.54
N GLN A 612 -19.32 -9.64 -8.58
CA GLN A 612 -19.59 -8.21 -8.55
C GLN A 612 -21.10 -7.93 -8.40
N LEU A 613 -21.92 -8.64 -9.17
CA LEU A 613 -23.38 -8.45 -9.23
C LEU A 613 -24.15 -9.20 -8.13
N HIS A 614 -23.70 -10.40 -7.74
CA HIS A 614 -24.38 -11.26 -6.77
C HIS A 614 -23.36 -12.03 -5.91
N ALA A 615 -23.06 -11.50 -4.71
CA ALA A 615 -21.95 -11.96 -3.88
C ALA A 615 -22.03 -13.44 -3.47
N THR A 616 -23.23 -13.97 -3.22
CA THR A 616 -23.44 -15.29 -2.56
C THR A 616 -23.96 -16.39 -3.48
N VAL A 617 -24.15 -16.16 -4.78
CA VAL A 617 -24.74 -17.17 -5.68
C VAL A 617 -23.82 -18.39 -5.80
N ARG A 618 -24.37 -19.61 -5.88
CA ARG A 618 -23.56 -20.80 -6.15
C ARG A 618 -23.04 -20.72 -7.58
N ILE A 619 -21.76 -20.98 -7.80
CA ILE A 619 -21.17 -21.02 -9.15
C ILE A 619 -20.58 -22.41 -9.40
N VAL A 620 -20.99 -23.04 -10.50
CA VAL A 620 -20.45 -24.32 -10.96
C VAL A 620 -19.88 -24.14 -12.37
N VAL A 621 -18.59 -24.40 -12.54
CA VAL A 621 -17.95 -24.36 -13.87
C VAL A 621 -17.97 -25.76 -14.46
N VAL A 622 -18.48 -25.91 -15.68
CA VAL A 622 -18.54 -27.19 -16.39
C VAL A 622 -17.67 -27.12 -17.63
N ALA A 623 -16.78 -28.10 -17.78
CA ALA A 623 -15.90 -28.17 -18.93
C ALA A 623 -15.72 -29.55 -19.55
N GLY A 624 -15.53 -29.58 -20.87
CA GLY A 624 -15.10 -30.79 -21.57
C GLY A 624 -13.67 -31.18 -21.22
N VAL A 625 -12.77 -30.19 -21.21
CA VAL A 625 -11.35 -30.41 -20.89
C VAL A 625 -10.87 -29.29 -19.98
N VAL A 626 -10.14 -29.65 -18.93
CA VAL A 626 -9.44 -28.72 -18.04
C VAL A 626 -7.96 -29.06 -18.05
N GLN A 627 -7.10 -28.05 -18.19
CA GLN A 627 -5.65 -28.25 -18.15
C GLN A 627 -5.17 -28.39 -16.70
N ALA A 628 -4.41 -29.45 -16.41
CA ALA A 628 -4.07 -29.85 -15.04
C ALA A 628 -3.29 -28.79 -14.24
N GLN A 629 -2.35 -28.11 -14.88
CA GLN A 629 -1.57 -27.04 -14.22
C GLN A 629 -2.46 -25.85 -13.86
N SER A 630 -3.50 -25.53 -14.63
CA SER A 630 -4.38 -24.39 -14.34
C SER A 630 -5.13 -24.53 -13.02
N VAL A 631 -5.50 -25.76 -12.64
CA VAL A 631 -6.19 -26.08 -11.39
C VAL A 631 -5.26 -26.58 -10.28
N THR A 632 -3.94 -26.59 -10.53
CA THR A 632 -2.96 -27.00 -9.51
C THR A 632 -2.86 -25.95 -8.40
N LYS A 633 -2.80 -26.41 -7.14
CA LYS A 633 -2.61 -25.56 -5.97
C LYS A 633 -1.39 -24.65 -6.16
N GLY A 634 -1.58 -23.35 -5.92
CA GLY A 634 -0.52 -22.34 -6.00
C GLY A 634 -0.43 -21.57 -7.31
N THR A 635 -1.13 -21.98 -8.37
CA THR A 635 -1.20 -21.20 -9.62
C THR A 635 -2.05 -19.94 -9.47
N ALA A 636 -1.84 -18.96 -10.37
CA ALA A 636 -2.58 -17.70 -10.33
C ALA A 636 -4.09 -17.88 -10.48
N PHE A 637 -4.54 -18.80 -11.35
CA PHE A 637 -5.95 -19.13 -11.52
C PHE A 637 -6.52 -19.73 -10.23
N TYR A 638 -5.88 -20.79 -9.69
CA TYR A 638 -6.29 -21.39 -8.41
C TYR A 638 -6.35 -20.37 -7.27
N LYS A 639 -5.29 -19.58 -7.08
CA LYS A 639 -5.20 -18.56 -6.02
C LYS A 639 -6.34 -17.55 -6.13
N LYS A 640 -6.58 -16.98 -7.32
CA LYS A 640 -7.64 -15.99 -7.54
C LYS A 640 -9.04 -16.59 -7.36
N LEU A 641 -9.27 -17.81 -7.86
CA LEU A 641 -10.54 -18.52 -7.67
C LEU A 641 -10.82 -18.76 -6.18
N THR A 642 -9.81 -19.15 -5.41
CA THR A 642 -9.91 -19.36 -3.95
C THR A 642 -10.04 -18.07 -3.13
N ARG A 643 -9.87 -16.88 -3.73
CA ARG A 643 -10.25 -15.61 -3.05
C ARG A 643 -11.77 -15.46 -2.96
N HIS A 644 -12.52 -16.15 -3.82
CA HIS A 644 -13.99 -16.14 -3.83
C HIS A 644 -14.61 -17.30 -3.04
N THR A 645 -13.83 -18.20 -2.44
CA THR A 645 -14.35 -19.37 -1.70
C THR A 645 -14.82 -19.05 -0.28
N GLY A 646 -14.74 -17.78 0.15
CA GLY A 646 -15.39 -17.29 1.38
C GLY A 646 -16.89 -17.02 1.26
N TYR A 647 -17.48 -17.37 0.12
CA TYR A 647 -18.91 -17.34 -0.16
C TYR A 647 -19.37 -18.77 -0.48
N PRO A 648 -20.64 -19.13 -0.24
CA PRO A 648 -21.08 -20.51 -0.35
C PRO A 648 -20.80 -21.11 -1.76
N LYS A 649 -20.07 -22.23 -1.76
CA LYS A 649 -19.98 -23.30 -2.78
C LYS A 649 -19.61 -22.87 -4.22
N PHE A 650 -18.31 -22.82 -4.51
CA PHE A 650 -17.77 -22.82 -5.88
C PHE A 650 -17.30 -24.23 -6.24
N HIS A 651 -17.73 -24.77 -7.39
CA HIS A 651 -17.34 -26.10 -7.87
C HIS A 651 -16.87 -26.06 -9.32
N MET A 652 -16.06 -27.05 -9.70
CA MET A 652 -15.65 -27.25 -11.08
C MET A 652 -15.83 -28.72 -11.47
N VAL A 653 -16.56 -28.95 -12.54
CA VAL A 653 -16.88 -30.26 -13.10
C VAL A 653 -16.22 -30.39 -14.47
N ALA A 654 -15.48 -31.47 -14.69
CA ALA A 654 -14.83 -31.72 -15.96
C ALA A 654 -15.06 -33.14 -16.50
N LEU A 655 -15.23 -33.30 -17.81
CA LEU A 655 -15.15 -34.62 -18.42
C LEU A 655 -13.70 -35.15 -18.34
N ARG A 656 -12.71 -34.26 -18.53
CA ARG A 656 -11.28 -34.62 -18.60
C ARG A 656 -10.38 -33.60 -17.92
N LEU A 657 -9.46 -34.11 -17.10
CA LEU A 657 -8.23 -33.43 -16.70
C LEU A 657 -7.09 -33.79 -17.67
N SER A 658 -6.38 -32.80 -18.21
CA SER A 658 -5.34 -33.00 -19.24
C SER A 658 -3.99 -32.41 -18.81
N GLU A 659 -2.96 -33.26 -18.79
CA GLU A 659 -1.56 -32.83 -18.62
C GLU A 659 -1.03 -32.04 -19.82
N ASN A 660 -1.56 -32.32 -21.02
CA ASN A 660 -1.14 -31.63 -22.23
C ASN A 660 -1.65 -30.18 -22.24
N LYS A 661 -0.72 -29.23 -22.25
CA LYS A 661 -1.01 -27.80 -22.46
C LYS A 661 -0.97 -27.50 -23.95
N TYR A 662 -2.14 -27.38 -24.58
CA TYR A 662 -2.27 -27.05 -26.00
C TYR A 662 -3.40 -26.05 -26.20
N SER A 663 -3.09 -24.91 -26.81
CA SER A 663 -4.08 -23.96 -27.29
C SER A 663 -4.21 -24.13 -28.79
N GLY A 664 -5.35 -24.66 -29.24
CA GLY A 664 -5.63 -24.82 -30.66
C GLY A 664 -5.58 -23.49 -31.40
N ARG A 665 -5.09 -23.51 -32.63
CA ARG A 665 -5.17 -22.42 -33.61
C ARG A 665 -5.68 -22.98 -34.93
N GLY A 666 -6.48 -22.22 -35.66
CA GLY A 666 -7.05 -22.57 -36.96
C GLY A 666 -7.85 -23.86 -36.92
N GLY A 667 -7.38 -24.86 -37.68
CA GLY A 667 -8.01 -26.18 -37.81
C GLY A 667 -8.04 -27.04 -36.53
N THR A 668 -7.32 -26.65 -35.49
CA THR A 668 -7.23 -27.38 -34.22
C THR A 668 -7.98 -26.73 -33.06
N ASP A 669 -8.51 -25.51 -33.26
CA ASP A 669 -9.34 -24.83 -32.26
C ASP A 669 -10.71 -25.50 -32.12
N THR A 670 -11.15 -25.70 -30.88
CA THR A 670 -12.41 -26.40 -30.58
C THR A 670 -13.62 -25.62 -31.10
N GLY A 671 -13.65 -24.29 -30.92
CA GLY A 671 -14.71 -23.44 -31.44
C GLY A 671 -14.79 -23.52 -32.97
N ASN A 672 -13.65 -23.42 -33.64
CA ASN A 672 -13.59 -23.49 -35.10
C ASN A 672 -14.06 -24.85 -35.64
N ARG A 673 -13.67 -25.96 -34.99
CA ARG A 673 -14.12 -27.32 -35.35
C ARG A 673 -15.61 -27.54 -35.11
N LEU A 674 -16.17 -26.98 -34.04
CA LEU A 674 -17.60 -27.10 -33.73
C LEU A 674 -18.49 -26.42 -34.80
N PHE A 675 -18.00 -25.35 -35.42
CA PHE A 675 -18.78 -24.57 -36.39
C PHE A 675 -18.22 -24.62 -37.81
N ASN A 676 -17.23 -25.47 -38.11
CA ASN A 676 -16.55 -25.55 -39.41
C ASN A 676 -15.99 -24.19 -39.88
N THR A 677 -15.50 -23.37 -38.96
CA THR A 677 -14.95 -22.03 -39.24
C THR A 677 -13.42 -22.02 -39.26
N THR A 678 -12.80 -23.18 -39.53
CA THR A 678 -11.34 -23.39 -39.50
C THR A 678 -10.55 -22.61 -40.55
N GLN A 679 -11.24 -21.98 -41.50
CA GLN A 679 -10.66 -21.14 -42.56
C GLN A 679 -10.92 -19.64 -42.36
N LEU A 680 -11.63 -19.26 -41.28
CA LEU A 680 -12.02 -17.87 -40.99
C LEU A 680 -11.02 -17.15 -40.07
N GLU A 681 -9.75 -17.57 -40.04
CA GLU A 681 -8.70 -16.85 -39.30
C GLU A 681 -8.24 -15.59 -40.02
#